data_AF-A0A4Y9ZF99-F1
#
_entry.id   AF-A0A4Y9ZF99-F1
#
_cell.length_a   1.000
_cell.length_b   1.000
_cell.length_c   1.000
_cell.angle_alpha   90.00
_cell.angle_beta   90.00
_cell.angle_gamma   90.00
#
_symmetry.space_group_name_H-M   'P 1'
#
loop_
_entity.id
_entity.type
_entity.pdbx_description
1 polymer ?
#
loop_
_entity_poly.entity_id
_entity_poly.type
_entity_poly.pdbx_seq_one_letter_code
_entity_poly.pdbx_strand_id
1 'polypeptide(L)'
;MATPFSSPSKGKAKEEDSLHTGWWELHPLLECQDRPIAWGSLSSTIFTAHPTQPIIYGRLFPSSKQFTVPAPAPVLNAPTTYYPPTTLTISPDDRWLFAYYSSREGSGLGCFWSRGVHVNDWNLKEWWPFARGAGVVTSAWLGHTRQWSIAPSGHASRLPPSGPPTPCSDPTLFVVTQDLQANVIYYRTGFPSVRILRCSLTQPDEMQENLSSANMPSASSSSQDVKTCVRAAIGVMYGEMSIIVAMHSRVIPAAHPPAFSSSLDMHLSLNMDQTLQPSELTGSADWRHWGEEPTIELCEVRLGFDGVAMSLSSNPLPPQMCDSEQLCSIVLTPSKPSSLSNASSPNRPQMHLVASFVDFGDYMSSPKSELVVFSLTNSSLATSSFSPWLCRRSNSRKFSSDVVTFMSRHHPGSSSDALLTGTVSTSVVLPRRKEKPKEVPIGRLQVFQLPGLEDDTRWQTRPILAPSTESVLCSLPFNVAISPNDSLLCSISPPSLFPSKLSIHLMPRNVESTHIPTSAEDNSKTFSEESRALVAAIRSRRTVADVVHNLSSPLTTLHHVESILYETLTLLQEGKVVGPVNWHVEEFGLLVDVYRSRARQAPNPDIEELNSRWKAAQDLCSVAACANAFEDCKDGDQWLIDFLEQLMRECILFQEGSSVEDVKPGLTLPPIFLHLLHPHAFRQLRVAVSAVGRFYEYVKKLNPSVENAQIAKGILVDFVDCSGLNLKELEVAMVAAADDVMLLNGEDLRRSLASCRPRLSLTTALHDIVRRMVDSGAINRPRLFIKPQDFVTGVSNFELVKDALNDRDRDIVSKGLLRSQGHNNVCLLQPAELRLRRENAVLGRVDYTTHPQAMAAHTTVPTVSDIEVPETLLKKRKQNEKAREERLVAAAEARKAAKAKRKVLFKRAESYVKEYLTQEREEIRLKRAVRASGDFYVPAQPKVYFVVRIRGINEIAPKPRKILQLLRLLQINNGVFVRVTKATQQMLRLIEPYVTYGEPNLKTVRELIYKRGYGKVNKQRIPLSNNAVIEESLGKFDILSVEDLVHEIFTVGPNFKQASNFLWPFKLSNPTGGWRTRKFKHYVEGGDFGNREDNINKLIRQMN
;
A
#
# COMPACT_ATOMS: atom_id res chain seq x y z
N MET A 1 16.24 35.57 1.25
CA MET A 1 16.10 35.64 2.72
C MET A 1 15.14 36.76 3.03
N ALA A 2 14.07 36.49 3.76
CA ALA A 2 13.20 37.50 4.36
C ALA A 2 12.68 36.92 5.68
N THR A 3 12.78 37.67 6.77
CA THR A 3 12.31 37.27 8.10
C THR A 3 10.95 37.89 8.37
N PRO A 4 9.94 37.14 8.88
CA PRO A 4 8.69 37.75 9.30
C PRO A 4 8.94 38.70 10.47
N PHE A 5 8.29 39.87 10.45
CA PHE A 5 8.46 40.92 11.45
C PHE A 5 7.80 40.56 12.79
N SER A 6 8.31 41.16 13.87
CA SER A 6 7.66 41.17 15.18
C SER A 6 7.66 42.58 15.77
N SER A 7 6.48 43.14 16.05
CA SER A 7 6.31 44.28 16.95
C SER A 7 4.94 44.20 17.65
N PRO A 8 4.85 44.36 18.98
CA PRO A 8 3.59 44.19 19.70
C PRO A 8 2.82 45.52 19.82
N SER A 9 1.55 45.53 19.41
CA SER A 9 0.61 46.62 19.73
C SER A 9 -0.01 46.43 21.12
N LYS A 10 -0.07 47.50 21.92
CA LYS A 10 -0.81 47.52 23.19
C LYS A 10 -2.25 47.96 22.94
N GLY A 11 -3.16 47.00 22.74
CA GLY A 11 -4.60 47.23 22.66
C GLY A 11 -5.37 46.11 23.36
N LYS A 12 -6.42 46.44 24.13
CA LYS A 12 -7.29 45.44 24.78
C LYS A 12 -8.52 45.13 23.92
N ALA A 13 -8.32 44.34 22.87
CA ALA A 13 -9.39 43.55 22.25
C ALA A 13 -9.10 42.06 22.52
N LYS A 14 -10.15 41.26 22.77
CA LYS A 14 -10.06 39.80 22.86
C LYS A 14 -10.52 39.19 21.54
N GLU A 15 -9.70 39.31 20.52
CA GLU A 15 -9.93 38.61 19.26
C GLU A 15 -9.59 37.12 19.41
N GLU A 16 -10.05 36.31 18.47
CA GLU A 16 -9.80 34.87 18.42
C GLU A 16 -8.75 34.59 17.34
N ASP A 17 -7.89 33.59 17.55
CA ASP A 17 -6.81 33.27 16.62
C ASP A 17 -7.39 32.57 15.35
N SER A 18 -7.99 33.34 14.44
CA SER A 18 -8.48 32.85 13.15
C SER A 18 -7.38 32.88 12.07
N LEU A 19 -7.15 31.74 11.42
CA LEU A 19 -6.38 31.68 10.19
C LEU A 19 -7.31 32.00 9.02
N HIS A 20 -6.94 32.94 8.16
CA HIS A 20 -7.69 33.26 6.95
C HIS A 20 -6.98 32.70 5.71
N THR A 21 -7.73 32.01 4.86
CA THR A 21 -7.22 31.42 3.62
C THR A 21 -7.13 32.50 2.55
N GLY A 22 -5.91 32.86 2.14
CA GLY A 22 -5.65 33.97 1.23
C GLY A 22 -5.95 33.65 -0.24
N TRP A 23 -6.12 34.68 -1.08
CA TRP A 23 -6.30 34.48 -2.52
C TRP A 23 -5.12 33.74 -3.15
N TRP A 24 -3.89 34.03 -2.71
CA TRP A 24 -2.65 33.37 -3.18
C TRP A 24 -2.57 31.89 -2.82
N GLU A 25 -3.32 31.42 -1.81
CA GLU A 25 -3.41 30.00 -1.46
C GLU A 25 -4.39 29.24 -2.36
N LEU A 26 -5.42 29.92 -2.88
CA LEU A 26 -6.47 29.36 -3.73
C LEU A 26 -6.26 29.62 -5.23
N HIS A 27 -5.41 30.59 -5.60
CA HIS A 27 -5.02 30.90 -6.98
C HIS A 27 -4.57 29.68 -7.82
N PRO A 28 -3.88 28.65 -7.29
CA PRO A 28 -3.47 27.52 -8.12
C PRO A 28 -4.63 26.67 -8.69
N LEU A 29 -5.86 26.83 -8.19
CA LEU A 29 -7.08 26.29 -8.82
C LEU A 29 -7.32 26.84 -10.24
N LEU A 30 -6.81 28.05 -10.52
CA LEU A 30 -6.85 28.68 -11.84
C LEU A 30 -5.69 28.24 -12.75
N GLU A 31 -4.54 27.85 -12.19
CA GLU A 31 -3.30 27.65 -12.96
C GLU A 31 -3.22 26.32 -13.72
N CYS A 32 -4.16 25.39 -13.52
CA CYS A 32 -4.17 24.04 -14.11
C CYS A 32 -2.89 23.21 -13.85
N GLN A 33 -2.10 23.56 -12.83
CA GLN A 33 -0.89 22.84 -12.42
C GLN A 33 -1.18 21.80 -11.31
N ASP A 34 -2.39 21.22 -11.32
CA ASP A 34 -2.79 20.22 -10.35
C ASP A 34 -1.93 18.96 -10.44
N ARG A 35 -1.35 18.57 -9.30
CA ARG A 35 -0.55 17.35 -9.17
C ARG A 35 -1.48 16.13 -9.28
N PRO A 36 -1.46 15.35 -10.38
CA PRO A 36 -2.51 14.37 -10.63
C PRO A 36 -2.37 13.15 -9.71
N ILE A 37 -3.53 12.58 -9.38
CA ILE A 37 -3.70 11.43 -8.49
C ILE A 37 -4.70 10.43 -9.08
N ALA A 38 -4.41 9.12 -8.94
CA ALA A 38 -5.31 8.04 -9.38
C ALA A 38 -5.27 6.88 -8.37
N TRP A 39 -6.39 6.17 -8.18
CA TRP A 39 -6.49 5.03 -7.26
C TRP A 39 -6.91 3.77 -8.04
N GLY A 40 -6.07 2.72 -8.00
CA GLY A 40 -6.34 1.44 -8.65
C GLY A 40 -7.45 0.63 -7.97
N SER A 41 -8.36 0.09 -8.78
CA SER A 41 -9.56 -0.66 -8.39
C SER A 41 -9.32 -2.11 -8.00
N LEU A 42 -8.29 -2.75 -8.54
CA LEU A 42 -7.95 -4.16 -8.25
C LEU A 42 -6.85 -4.28 -7.18
N SER A 43 -5.94 -3.32 -7.13
CA SER A 43 -4.73 -3.35 -6.29
C SER A 43 -4.76 -2.43 -5.07
N SER A 44 -5.70 -1.47 -5.02
CA SER A 44 -5.66 -0.34 -4.08
C SER A 44 -4.35 0.47 -4.13
N THR A 45 -3.68 0.52 -5.28
CA THR A 45 -2.48 1.35 -5.43
C THR A 45 -2.86 2.79 -5.75
N ILE A 46 -2.40 3.74 -4.92
CA ILE A 46 -2.55 5.17 -5.15
C ILE A 46 -1.33 5.67 -5.93
N PHE A 47 -1.54 6.17 -7.14
CA PHE A 47 -0.50 6.75 -8.00
C PHE A 47 -0.53 8.27 -7.92
N THR A 48 0.65 8.90 -7.82
CA THR A 48 0.82 10.36 -7.78
C THR A 48 2.05 10.79 -8.56
N ALA A 49 2.02 11.97 -9.18
CA ALA A 49 3.23 12.63 -9.68
C ALA A 49 4.17 13.04 -8.52
N HIS A 50 5.46 13.28 -8.79
CA HIS A 50 6.38 13.97 -7.89
C HIS A 50 6.25 15.50 -8.05
N PRO A 51 6.25 16.32 -6.98
CA PRO A 51 5.95 17.76 -7.08
C PRO A 51 6.89 18.57 -7.99
N THR A 52 8.17 18.19 -8.10
CA THR A 52 9.18 18.94 -8.88
C THR A 52 10.03 18.12 -9.87
N GLN A 53 9.70 16.84 -10.10
CA GLN A 53 10.50 15.94 -10.95
C GLN A 53 9.59 15.08 -11.85
N PRO A 54 10.03 14.63 -13.03
CA PRO A 54 9.27 13.76 -13.92
C PRO A 54 9.27 12.30 -13.42
N ILE A 55 8.71 12.06 -12.23
CA ILE A 55 8.64 10.76 -11.55
C ILE A 55 7.19 10.49 -11.13
N ILE A 56 6.75 9.23 -11.25
CA ILE A 56 5.46 8.74 -10.75
C ILE A 56 5.73 7.80 -9.57
N TYR A 57 5.04 8.05 -8.46
CA TYR A 57 5.05 7.21 -7.27
C TYR A 57 3.77 6.40 -7.16
N GLY A 58 3.90 5.07 -6.99
CA GLY A 58 2.82 4.20 -6.55
C GLY A 58 2.93 3.92 -5.04
N ARG A 59 1.82 3.99 -4.30
CA ARG A 59 1.74 3.61 -2.89
C ARG A 59 0.65 2.56 -2.70
N LEU A 60 1.02 1.41 -2.16
CA LEU A 60 0.06 0.34 -1.84
C LEU A 60 -0.77 0.77 -0.61
N PHE A 61 -2.08 1.02 -0.77
CA PHE A 61 -2.96 1.23 0.37
C PHE A 61 -3.36 -0.13 1.01
N PRO A 62 -3.54 -0.25 2.35
CA PRO A 62 -3.32 0.75 3.41
C PRO A 62 -1.86 0.81 3.92
N SER A 63 -0.89 0.32 3.14
CA SER A 63 0.51 0.29 3.54
C SER A 63 1.20 1.67 3.47
N SER A 64 2.38 1.73 4.08
CA SER A 64 3.38 2.78 3.86
C SER A 64 4.40 2.41 2.76
N LYS A 65 4.29 1.22 2.15
CA LYS A 65 5.13 0.80 1.03
C LYS A 65 4.87 1.65 -0.21
N GLN A 66 5.91 2.36 -0.65
CA GLN A 66 5.95 3.19 -1.84
C GLN A 66 6.96 2.60 -2.84
N PHE A 67 6.67 2.72 -4.13
CA PHE A 67 7.54 2.37 -5.24
C PHE A 67 7.48 3.45 -6.33
N THR A 68 8.40 3.39 -7.30
CA THR A 68 8.45 4.29 -8.47
C THR A 68 8.12 3.52 -9.74
N VAL A 69 7.24 4.06 -10.58
CA VAL A 69 7.03 3.55 -11.95
C VAL A 69 8.27 3.93 -12.79
N PRO A 70 8.81 3.05 -13.64
CA PRO A 70 10.02 3.35 -14.41
C PRO A 70 9.75 4.41 -15.48
N ALA A 71 10.52 5.50 -15.45
CA ALA A 71 10.42 6.59 -16.42
C ALA A 71 10.90 6.15 -17.82
N PRO A 72 10.37 6.75 -18.90
CA PRO A 72 10.73 6.41 -20.28
C PRO A 72 12.12 6.95 -20.66
N ALA A 73 12.75 6.34 -21.67
CA ALA A 73 14.11 6.68 -22.09
C ALA A 73 14.35 8.19 -22.41
N PRO A 74 13.44 8.93 -23.08
CA PRO A 74 13.62 10.37 -23.29
C PRO A 74 13.71 11.17 -21.98
N VAL A 75 12.87 10.84 -21.00
CA VAL A 75 12.86 11.48 -19.67
C VAL A 75 14.09 11.11 -18.85
N LEU A 76 14.56 9.86 -18.93
CA LEU A 76 15.79 9.42 -18.28
C LEU A 76 17.05 10.09 -18.86
N ASN A 77 17.06 10.35 -20.17
CA ASN A 77 18.17 11.00 -20.86
C ASN A 77 18.20 12.52 -20.62
N ALA A 78 17.04 13.18 -20.49
CA ALA A 78 16.91 14.62 -20.34
C ALA A 78 15.92 15.03 -19.22
N PRO A 79 16.18 14.68 -17.95
CA PRO A 79 15.22 14.85 -16.85
C PRO A 79 14.97 16.32 -16.45
N THR A 80 15.80 17.26 -16.94
CA THR A 80 15.61 18.71 -16.77
C THR A 80 14.68 19.33 -17.80
N THR A 81 14.44 18.65 -18.93
CA THR A 81 13.63 19.16 -20.06
C THR A 81 12.14 18.94 -19.84
N TYR A 82 11.77 17.92 -19.08
CA TYR A 82 10.38 17.57 -18.79
C TYR A 82 9.94 18.03 -17.41
N TYR A 83 8.67 18.41 -17.29
CA TYR A 83 7.99 18.68 -16.02
C TYR A 83 7.47 17.37 -15.38
N PRO A 84 7.02 17.41 -14.11
CA PRO A 84 6.12 16.39 -13.57
C PRO A 84 4.97 16.06 -14.55
N PRO A 85 4.48 14.81 -14.59
CA PRO A 85 3.35 14.47 -15.43
C PRO A 85 2.09 15.21 -14.96
N THR A 86 1.39 15.86 -15.89
CA THR A 86 0.19 16.69 -15.63
C THR A 86 -1.10 15.87 -15.68
N THR A 87 -1.10 14.80 -16.48
CA THR A 87 -2.20 13.83 -16.55
C THR A 87 -1.67 12.46 -16.13
N LEU A 88 -2.43 11.74 -15.29
CA LEU A 88 -2.11 10.42 -14.78
C LEU A 88 -3.42 9.65 -14.56
N THR A 89 -3.65 8.56 -15.30
CA THR A 89 -4.87 7.75 -15.17
C THR A 89 -4.55 6.26 -15.25
N ILE A 90 -5.32 5.45 -14.52
CA ILE A 90 -5.21 3.98 -14.49
C ILE A 90 -6.48 3.36 -15.04
N SER A 91 -6.36 2.25 -15.78
CA SER A 91 -7.52 1.48 -16.24
C SER A 91 -8.24 0.84 -15.03
N PRO A 92 -9.58 0.72 -15.03
CA PRO A 92 -10.35 0.24 -13.87
C PRO A 92 -10.19 -1.26 -13.56
N ASP A 93 -9.29 -1.96 -14.24
CA ASP A 93 -8.83 -3.33 -13.98
C ASP A 93 -7.37 -3.39 -13.46
N ASP A 94 -6.74 -2.22 -13.28
CA ASP A 94 -5.33 -2.00 -12.94
C ASP A 94 -4.33 -2.74 -13.85
N ARG A 95 -4.69 -3.08 -15.09
CA ARG A 95 -3.75 -3.66 -16.06
C ARG A 95 -2.89 -2.62 -16.75
N TRP A 96 -3.35 -1.37 -16.86
CA TRP A 96 -2.71 -0.32 -17.65
C TRP A 96 -2.67 1.02 -16.93
N LEU A 97 -1.58 1.76 -17.13
CA LEU A 97 -1.35 3.10 -16.61
C LEU A 97 -0.94 4.01 -17.77
N PHE A 98 -1.55 5.20 -17.83
CA PHE A 98 -1.21 6.26 -18.77
C PHE A 98 -0.73 7.50 -18.01
N ALA A 99 0.31 8.15 -18.53
CA ALA A 99 0.72 9.47 -18.07
C ALA A 99 1.23 10.33 -19.22
N TYR A 100 1.06 11.65 -19.08
CA TYR A 100 1.57 12.65 -20.02
C TYR A 100 2.54 13.59 -19.30
N TYR A 101 3.75 13.72 -19.84
CA TYR A 101 4.78 14.66 -19.38
C TYR A 101 4.83 15.86 -20.34
N SER A 102 4.61 17.07 -19.82
CA SER A 102 4.86 18.30 -20.58
C SER A 102 6.36 18.62 -20.64
N SER A 103 6.76 19.30 -21.71
CA SER A 103 8.16 19.68 -21.99
C SER A 103 8.33 21.20 -21.90
N ARG A 104 9.53 21.64 -21.52
CA ARG A 104 9.86 23.07 -21.37
C ARG A 104 10.06 23.78 -22.71
N GLU A 105 10.71 23.10 -23.66
CA GLU A 105 11.26 23.73 -24.87
C GLU A 105 11.00 22.90 -26.16
N GLY A 106 10.09 21.92 -26.10
CA GLY A 106 9.79 21.07 -27.25
C GLY A 106 8.52 20.23 -27.09
N SER A 107 8.47 19.09 -27.79
CA SER A 107 7.34 18.14 -27.74
C SER A 107 7.13 17.54 -26.35
N GLY A 108 5.87 17.44 -25.94
CA GLY A 108 5.46 16.65 -24.77
C GLY A 108 5.51 15.14 -25.06
N LEU A 109 5.28 14.31 -24.03
CA LEU A 109 5.48 12.87 -24.13
C LEU A 109 4.33 12.09 -23.45
N GLY A 110 3.54 11.35 -24.24
CA GLY A 110 2.60 10.35 -23.75
C GLY A 110 3.30 9.03 -23.48
N CYS A 111 2.95 8.35 -22.40
CA CYS A 111 3.58 7.09 -21.97
C CYS A 111 2.57 6.07 -21.46
N PHE A 112 2.82 4.81 -21.79
CA PHE A 112 1.92 3.69 -21.53
C PHE A 112 2.65 2.53 -20.85
N TRP A 113 2.16 2.07 -19.70
CA TRP A 113 2.71 0.93 -18.96
C TRP A 113 1.65 -0.15 -18.77
N SER A 114 2.07 -1.42 -18.86
CA SER A 114 1.28 -2.57 -18.41
C SER A 114 1.77 -3.05 -17.05
N ARG A 115 0.85 -3.45 -16.15
CA ARG A 115 1.22 -4.10 -14.88
C ARG A 115 1.87 -5.46 -15.14
N GLY A 116 2.92 -5.77 -14.39
CA GLY A 116 3.56 -7.08 -14.37
C GLY A 116 2.90 -8.07 -13.41
N VAL A 117 3.64 -9.14 -13.10
CA VAL A 117 3.18 -10.23 -12.20
C VAL A 117 3.03 -9.74 -10.74
N HIS A 118 3.87 -8.80 -10.33
CA HIS A 118 3.79 -8.17 -9.01
C HIS A 118 3.13 -6.79 -9.10
N VAL A 119 2.38 -6.40 -8.06
CA VAL A 119 1.64 -5.11 -8.04
C VAL A 119 2.56 -3.88 -8.20
N ASN A 120 3.81 -4.00 -7.74
CA ASN A 120 4.83 -2.95 -7.85
C ASN A 120 5.59 -2.97 -9.19
N ASP A 121 5.39 -4.01 -10.01
CA ASP A 121 6.07 -4.16 -11.30
C ASP A 121 5.23 -3.53 -12.42
N TRP A 122 5.82 -2.57 -13.14
CA TRP A 122 5.15 -1.78 -14.17
C TRP A 122 6.07 -1.66 -15.37
N ASN A 123 5.72 -2.38 -16.44
CA ASN A 123 6.54 -2.50 -17.63
C ASN A 123 6.10 -1.45 -18.65
N LEU A 124 7.01 -0.53 -19.00
CA LEU A 124 6.79 0.45 -20.07
C LEU A 124 6.59 -0.32 -21.39
N LYS A 125 5.49 -0.03 -22.09
CA LYS A 125 5.13 -0.68 -23.35
C LYS A 125 5.42 0.22 -24.54
N GLU A 126 4.91 1.44 -24.51
CA GLU A 126 5.00 2.36 -25.63
C GLU A 126 4.98 3.82 -25.14
N TRP A 127 5.55 4.71 -25.93
CA TRP A 127 5.53 6.16 -25.70
C TRP A 127 5.57 6.88 -27.05
N TRP A 128 4.95 8.06 -27.11
CA TRP A 128 4.88 8.87 -28.33
C TRP A 128 4.93 10.36 -28.01
N PRO A 129 5.51 11.19 -28.89
CA PRO A 129 5.53 12.64 -28.72
C PRO A 129 4.17 13.27 -29.03
N PHE A 130 3.83 14.34 -28.30
CA PHE A 130 2.78 15.29 -28.66
C PHE A 130 3.41 16.60 -29.15
N ALA A 131 2.80 17.26 -30.13
CA ALA A 131 3.30 18.53 -30.66
C ALA A 131 3.28 19.65 -29.60
N ARG A 132 4.10 20.69 -29.78
CA ARG A 132 4.07 21.88 -28.93
C ARG A 132 2.71 22.57 -29.09
N GLY A 133 1.95 22.69 -28.00
CA GLY A 133 0.57 23.19 -28.02
C GLY A 133 -0.51 22.12 -28.17
N ALA A 134 -0.14 20.85 -28.35
CA ALA A 134 -1.06 19.70 -28.41
C ALA A 134 -0.93 18.79 -27.16
N GLY A 135 -0.66 19.39 -25.99
CA GLY A 135 -0.51 18.63 -24.74
C GLY A 135 -1.83 18.03 -24.25
N VAL A 136 -1.77 16.99 -23.43
CA VAL A 136 -2.98 16.35 -22.90
C VAL A 136 -3.60 17.22 -21.79
N VAL A 137 -4.90 17.51 -21.93
CA VAL A 137 -5.71 18.21 -20.92
C VAL A 137 -6.38 17.20 -19.99
N THR A 138 -7.03 16.18 -20.57
CA THR A 138 -7.76 15.16 -19.81
C THR A 138 -7.80 13.82 -20.57
N SER A 139 -8.08 12.72 -19.84
CA SER A 139 -8.21 11.39 -20.43
C SER A 139 -9.20 10.51 -19.66
N ALA A 140 -9.89 9.62 -20.36
CA ALA A 140 -10.81 8.65 -19.81
C ALA A 140 -10.62 7.29 -20.48
N TRP A 141 -10.59 6.22 -19.71
CA TRP A 141 -10.58 4.85 -20.26
C TRP A 141 -11.98 4.48 -20.76
N LEU A 142 -12.07 3.64 -21.79
CA LEU A 142 -13.34 3.14 -22.35
C LEU A 142 -13.49 1.62 -22.09
N GLY A 143 -14.49 0.96 -22.70
CA GLY A 143 -14.62 -0.51 -22.68
C GLY A 143 -14.88 -1.12 -21.29
N HIS A 144 -15.48 -0.39 -20.37
CA HIS A 144 -15.60 -0.79 -18.96
C HIS A 144 -16.46 -2.04 -18.75
N THR A 145 -15.99 -2.94 -17.87
CA THR A 145 -16.81 -4.07 -17.38
C THR A 145 -18.05 -3.55 -16.64
N ARG A 146 -19.23 -4.09 -16.97
CA ARG A 146 -20.51 -3.75 -16.32
C ARG A 146 -20.42 -3.81 -14.79
N GLN A 147 -20.55 -2.65 -14.16
CA GLN A 147 -20.52 -2.49 -12.70
C GLN A 147 -21.67 -3.26 -12.03
N TRP A 148 -21.45 -3.75 -10.81
CA TRP A 148 -22.50 -4.33 -9.97
C TRP A 148 -23.13 -3.25 -9.10
N SER A 149 -24.45 -3.24 -9.03
CA SER A 149 -25.26 -2.45 -8.10
C SER A 149 -26.07 -3.39 -7.23
N ILE A 150 -26.14 -3.11 -5.92
CA ILE A 150 -26.90 -3.92 -4.97
C ILE A 150 -27.97 -3.04 -4.32
N ALA A 151 -29.21 -3.49 -4.34
CA ALA A 151 -30.35 -2.79 -3.74
C ALA A 151 -30.33 -2.89 -2.20
N PRO A 152 -31.04 -2.00 -1.47
CA PRO A 152 -31.15 -2.09 0.00
C PRO A 152 -31.74 -3.44 0.48
N SER A 153 -32.57 -4.07 -0.36
CA SER A 153 -33.15 -5.41 -0.20
C SER A 153 -32.22 -6.56 -0.58
N GLY A 154 -30.93 -6.30 -0.83
CA GLY A 154 -29.93 -7.31 -1.19
C GLY A 154 -29.93 -7.78 -2.64
N HIS A 155 -30.92 -7.41 -3.45
CA HIS A 155 -30.96 -7.79 -4.87
C HIS A 155 -29.79 -7.17 -5.65
N ALA A 156 -28.95 -8.00 -6.26
CA ALA A 156 -27.74 -7.59 -6.97
C ALA A 156 -27.92 -7.65 -8.50
N SER A 157 -27.88 -6.48 -9.14
CA SER A 157 -28.01 -6.29 -10.58
C SER A 157 -26.69 -5.82 -11.21
N ARG A 158 -26.54 -5.97 -12.53
CA ARG A 158 -25.47 -5.32 -13.29
C ARG A 158 -26.02 -4.10 -14.01
N LEU A 159 -25.34 -2.97 -13.87
CA LEU A 159 -25.61 -1.77 -14.66
C LEU A 159 -25.25 -2.02 -16.14
N PRO A 160 -25.79 -1.23 -17.10
CA PRO A 160 -25.31 -1.21 -18.48
C PRO A 160 -23.81 -0.89 -18.55
N PRO A 161 -23.12 -1.20 -19.67
CA PRO A 161 -21.75 -0.73 -19.87
C PRO A 161 -21.73 0.80 -19.91
N SER A 162 -20.68 1.42 -19.37
CA SER A 162 -20.45 2.86 -19.47
C SER A 162 -19.69 3.17 -20.76
N GLY A 163 -20.40 3.79 -21.70
CA GLY A 163 -19.95 4.29 -22.99
C GLY A 163 -19.63 3.23 -24.03
N PRO A 164 -18.98 3.67 -25.12
CA PRO A 164 -18.15 2.91 -26.02
C PRO A 164 -18.00 1.39 -25.79
N PRO A 165 -18.81 0.47 -26.34
CA PRO A 165 -18.33 -0.89 -26.48
C PRO A 165 -17.17 -0.85 -27.50
N THR A 166 -15.98 -1.26 -27.07
CA THR A 166 -14.74 -1.20 -27.86
C THR A 166 -14.33 -2.62 -28.27
N PRO A 167 -15.05 -3.27 -29.21
CA PRO A 167 -14.75 -4.64 -29.62
C PRO A 167 -13.35 -4.74 -30.25
N CYS A 168 -12.71 -5.90 -30.10
CA CYS A 168 -11.37 -6.18 -30.63
C CYS A 168 -10.26 -5.19 -30.22
N SER A 169 -10.48 -4.38 -29.18
CA SER A 169 -9.48 -3.49 -28.59
C SER A 169 -9.44 -3.60 -27.07
N ASP A 170 -8.25 -3.85 -26.53
CA ASP A 170 -7.99 -3.97 -25.10
C ASP A 170 -6.53 -3.56 -24.80
N PRO A 171 -6.28 -2.40 -24.18
CA PRO A 171 -7.24 -1.41 -23.67
C PRO A 171 -7.57 -0.33 -24.72
N THR A 172 -8.53 0.53 -24.39
CA THR A 172 -8.85 1.76 -25.16
C THR A 172 -8.94 2.97 -24.22
N LEU A 173 -8.27 4.05 -24.61
CA LEU A 173 -8.13 5.31 -23.89
C LEU A 173 -8.58 6.47 -24.79
N PHE A 174 -9.52 7.28 -24.31
CA PHE A 174 -9.93 8.55 -24.92
C PHE A 174 -9.13 9.71 -24.30
N VAL A 175 -8.59 10.60 -25.13
CA VAL A 175 -7.70 11.69 -24.70
C VAL A 175 -8.10 13.00 -25.39
N VAL A 176 -8.19 14.10 -24.65
CA VAL A 176 -8.46 15.45 -25.20
C VAL A 176 -7.21 16.31 -25.06
N THR A 177 -6.83 17.00 -26.13
CA THR A 177 -5.58 17.79 -26.22
C THR A 177 -5.82 19.30 -26.33
N GLN A 178 -4.77 20.06 -26.00
CA GLN A 178 -4.74 21.53 -25.97
C GLN A 178 -5.05 22.19 -27.33
N ASP A 179 -4.85 21.48 -28.44
CA ASP A 179 -5.17 21.86 -29.81
C ASP A 179 -6.61 21.49 -30.23
N LEU A 180 -7.50 21.23 -29.25
CA LEU A 180 -8.93 20.96 -29.44
C LEU A 180 -9.20 19.73 -30.34
N GLN A 181 -8.39 18.68 -30.17
CA GLN A 181 -8.59 17.37 -30.81
C GLN A 181 -8.96 16.29 -29.78
N ALA A 182 -9.78 15.33 -30.21
CA ALA A 182 -9.94 14.06 -29.50
C ALA A 182 -9.05 12.99 -30.15
N ASN A 183 -8.36 12.22 -29.31
CA ASN A 183 -7.49 11.11 -29.70
C ASN A 183 -8.03 9.82 -29.05
N VAL A 184 -8.33 8.80 -29.84
CA VAL A 184 -8.67 7.45 -29.34
C VAL A 184 -7.47 6.53 -29.53
N ILE A 185 -6.91 6.08 -28.40
CA ILE A 185 -5.61 5.40 -28.30
C ILE A 185 -5.85 3.98 -27.79
N TYR A 186 -5.47 2.95 -28.55
CA TYR A 186 -5.81 1.56 -28.23
C TYR A 186 -4.80 0.52 -28.73
N TYR A 187 -4.81 -0.66 -28.11
CA TYR A 187 -4.21 -1.86 -28.67
C TYR A 187 -5.28 -2.70 -29.37
N ARG A 188 -5.06 -3.05 -30.64
CA ARG A 188 -5.96 -3.94 -31.40
C ARG A 188 -5.55 -5.40 -31.20
N THR A 189 -6.52 -6.28 -30.94
CA THR A 189 -6.26 -7.72 -30.76
C THR A 189 -5.54 -8.30 -31.99
N GLY A 190 -4.35 -8.87 -31.77
CA GLY A 190 -3.49 -9.43 -32.83
C GLY A 190 -2.39 -8.48 -33.35
N PHE A 191 -2.37 -7.20 -32.97
CA PHE A 191 -1.32 -6.25 -33.36
C PHE A 191 -0.44 -5.85 -32.16
N PRO A 192 0.89 -5.68 -32.36
CA PRO A 192 1.85 -5.46 -31.26
C PRO A 192 2.03 -4.00 -30.84
N SER A 193 1.45 -3.02 -31.56
CA SER A 193 1.65 -1.59 -31.37
C SER A 193 0.33 -0.85 -31.16
N VAL A 194 0.38 0.31 -30.48
CA VAL A 194 -0.74 1.23 -30.34
C VAL A 194 -1.25 1.72 -31.71
N ARG A 195 -2.56 1.94 -31.80
CA ARG A 195 -3.23 2.73 -32.83
C ARG A 195 -3.79 4.01 -32.21
N ILE A 196 -3.80 5.09 -33.01
CA ILE A 196 -4.36 6.40 -32.62
C ILE A 196 -5.30 6.85 -33.74
N LEU A 197 -6.58 6.99 -33.43
CA LEU A 197 -7.55 7.75 -34.25
C LEU A 197 -7.63 9.18 -33.72
N ARG A 198 -7.92 10.14 -34.59
CA ARG A 198 -8.09 11.55 -34.23
C ARG A 198 -9.34 12.13 -34.87
N CYS A 199 -9.94 13.13 -34.23
CA CYS A 199 -10.89 14.05 -34.85
C CYS A 199 -10.81 15.45 -34.24
N SER A 200 -11.19 16.47 -35.01
CA SER A 200 -11.39 17.83 -34.53
C SER A 200 -12.60 17.93 -33.59
N LEU A 201 -12.52 18.76 -32.55
CA LEU A 201 -13.66 19.05 -31.66
C LEU A 201 -14.32 20.41 -31.95
N THR A 202 -13.72 21.25 -32.81
CA THR A 202 -14.25 22.58 -33.19
C THR A 202 -15.08 22.56 -34.47
N GLN A 203 -14.89 21.53 -35.31
CA GLN A 203 -15.60 21.32 -36.57
C GLN A 203 -16.06 19.86 -36.65
N PRO A 204 -17.19 19.56 -37.30
CA PRO A 204 -17.61 18.18 -37.51
C PRO A 204 -16.62 17.47 -38.43
N ASP A 205 -16.14 16.32 -37.98
CA ASP A 205 -15.04 15.56 -38.58
C ASP A 205 -15.33 14.05 -38.45
N GLU A 206 -14.84 13.23 -39.39
CA GLU A 206 -15.06 11.78 -39.41
C GLU A 206 -13.84 11.04 -39.97
N MET A 207 -13.28 10.13 -39.17
CA MET A 207 -12.04 9.42 -39.45
C MET A 207 -12.18 7.91 -39.22
N GLN A 208 -11.60 7.09 -40.10
CA GLN A 208 -11.67 5.62 -40.05
C GLN A 208 -10.26 5.00 -40.11
N GLU A 209 -10.03 3.95 -39.32
CA GLU A 209 -8.72 3.31 -39.05
C GLU A 209 -7.86 2.93 -40.28
N ASN A 210 -8.48 2.64 -41.42
CA ASN A 210 -7.79 2.21 -42.64
C ASN A 210 -7.59 3.31 -43.68
N LEU A 211 -8.15 4.52 -43.47
CA LEU A 211 -7.91 5.67 -44.34
C LEU A 211 -6.57 6.30 -43.95
N SER A 212 -5.61 6.30 -44.89
CA SER A 212 -4.37 7.05 -44.73
C SER A 212 -4.69 8.54 -44.63
N SER A 213 -4.08 9.23 -43.66
CA SER A 213 -4.31 10.66 -43.37
C SER A 213 -3.66 11.56 -44.44
N ALA A 214 -4.17 11.49 -45.66
CA ALA A 214 -3.83 12.37 -46.76
C ALA A 214 -4.75 13.60 -46.72
N ASN A 215 -4.14 14.79 -46.60
CA ASN A 215 -4.79 16.10 -46.50
C ASN A 215 -5.56 16.36 -45.19
N MET A 216 -4.95 17.12 -44.27
CA MET A 216 -5.32 18.51 -43.99
C MET A 216 -4.26 19.15 -43.05
N PRO A 217 -4.20 20.48 -42.86
CA PRO A 217 -2.93 21.19 -43.02
C PRO A 217 -2.00 21.14 -41.82
N SER A 218 -0.72 20.94 -42.10
CA SER A 218 0.37 21.37 -41.23
C SER A 218 0.42 22.91 -41.18
N ALA A 219 -0.22 23.51 -40.18
CA ALA A 219 -0.10 24.91 -39.74
C ALA A 219 0.26 25.93 -40.85
N SER A 220 -0.65 26.14 -41.80
CA SER A 220 -0.46 27.10 -42.89
C SER A 220 -0.67 28.54 -42.39
N SER A 221 0.43 29.18 -41.97
CA SER A 221 0.67 30.64 -42.01
C SER A 221 -0.57 31.55 -42.08
N SER A 222 -1.13 31.91 -40.92
CA SER A 222 -1.89 33.16 -40.76
C SER A 222 -1.45 33.89 -39.49
N SER A 223 -1.48 35.22 -39.52
CA SER A 223 -1.19 36.07 -38.36
C SER A 223 -2.46 36.26 -37.52
N GLN A 224 -2.87 35.21 -36.80
CA GLN A 224 -4.11 35.16 -36.03
C GLN A 224 -3.88 34.48 -34.68
N ASP A 225 -4.68 34.86 -33.68
CA ASP A 225 -4.54 34.39 -32.30
C ASP A 225 -4.82 32.88 -32.16
N VAL A 226 -4.09 32.22 -31.26
CA VAL A 226 -4.14 30.77 -31.07
C VAL A 226 -5.11 30.43 -29.94
N LYS A 227 -6.23 29.81 -30.29
CA LYS A 227 -7.19 29.23 -29.34
C LYS A 227 -6.63 27.92 -28.77
N THR A 228 -6.64 27.77 -27.44
CA THR A 228 -6.08 26.60 -26.73
C THR A 228 -7.05 26.06 -25.69
N CYS A 229 -7.21 24.74 -25.58
CA CYS A 229 -8.01 24.12 -24.53
C CYS A 229 -7.25 24.13 -23.19
N VAL A 230 -7.84 24.72 -22.15
CA VAL A 230 -7.25 24.84 -20.81
C VAL A 230 -7.88 23.84 -19.84
N ARG A 231 -9.21 23.64 -19.91
CA ARG A 231 -9.95 22.67 -19.10
C ARG A 231 -10.87 21.86 -19.99
N ALA A 232 -10.96 20.56 -19.74
CA ALA A 232 -11.94 19.70 -20.42
C ALA A 232 -12.42 18.55 -19.53
N ALA A 233 -13.66 18.15 -19.73
CA ALA A 233 -14.31 17.02 -19.04
C ALA A 233 -14.86 16.03 -20.07
N ILE A 234 -14.73 14.72 -19.78
CA ILE A 234 -15.21 13.63 -20.64
C ILE A 234 -16.41 12.94 -19.97
N GLY A 235 -17.60 13.17 -20.51
CA GLY A 235 -18.86 12.55 -20.12
C GLY A 235 -19.09 11.26 -20.90
N VAL A 236 -19.42 10.19 -20.18
CA VAL A 236 -19.57 8.83 -20.73
C VAL A 236 -20.84 8.22 -20.14
N MET A 237 -21.79 7.78 -20.97
CA MET A 237 -23.16 7.43 -20.53
C MET A 237 -23.42 5.93 -20.48
N TYR A 238 -24.41 5.51 -19.70
CA TYR A 238 -24.76 4.09 -19.56
C TYR A 238 -25.57 3.59 -20.77
N GLY A 239 -24.96 2.75 -21.60
CA GLY A 239 -25.62 2.10 -22.75
C GLY A 239 -25.73 2.92 -24.04
N GLU A 240 -25.12 4.10 -24.13
CA GLU A 240 -25.03 4.89 -25.37
C GLU A 240 -23.64 4.78 -26.05
N MET A 241 -23.60 5.07 -27.36
CA MET A 241 -22.38 5.11 -28.19
C MET A 241 -21.72 6.50 -28.24
N SER A 242 -22.30 7.48 -27.54
CA SER A 242 -21.86 8.87 -27.48
C SER A 242 -20.92 9.11 -26.29
N ILE A 243 -19.91 9.94 -26.53
CA ILE A 243 -19.03 10.55 -25.54
C ILE A 243 -19.28 12.06 -25.65
N ILE A 244 -19.63 12.72 -24.55
CA ILE A 244 -19.78 14.18 -24.53
C ILE A 244 -18.49 14.78 -24.00
N VAL A 245 -17.86 15.66 -24.78
CA VAL A 245 -16.71 16.43 -24.34
C VAL A 245 -17.17 17.85 -24.05
N ALA A 246 -16.92 18.33 -22.82
CA ALA A 246 -17.05 19.75 -22.48
C ALA A 246 -15.64 20.35 -22.43
N MET A 247 -15.47 21.54 -23.01
CA MET A 247 -14.19 22.22 -23.18
C MET A 247 -14.31 23.68 -22.76
N HIS A 248 -13.23 24.22 -22.21
CA HIS A 248 -13.09 25.64 -21.92
C HIS A 248 -11.70 26.09 -22.38
N SER A 249 -11.66 27.22 -23.07
CA SER A 249 -10.50 27.62 -23.86
C SER A 249 -9.91 28.95 -23.42
N ARG A 250 -8.69 29.21 -23.89
CA ARG A 250 -7.99 30.49 -23.75
C ARG A 250 -7.43 30.90 -25.10
N VAL A 251 -7.69 32.15 -25.49
CA VAL A 251 -7.11 32.78 -26.68
C VAL A 251 -5.78 33.41 -26.29
N ILE A 252 -4.71 33.05 -27.00
CA ILE A 252 -3.35 33.52 -26.75
C ILE A 252 -2.84 34.22 -28.03
N PRO A 253 -2.30 35.46 -27.94
CA PRO A 253 -1.80 36.16 -29.11
C PRO A 253 -0.66 35.39 -29.80
N ALA A 254 -0.68 35.40 -31.13
CA ALA A 254 0.41 34.81 -31.91
C ALA A 254 1.74 35.54 -31.65
N ALA A 255 2.80 34.77 -31.40
CA ALA A 255 4.12 35.34 -31.21
C ALA A 255 4.67 35.89 -32.54
N HIS A 256 4.54 37.19 -32.76
CA HIS A 256 5.23 37.88 -33.85
C HIS A 256 6.75 37.60 -33.75
N PRO A 257 7.43 37.24 -34.86
CA PRO A 257 8.88 37.14 -34.86
C PRO A 257 9.49 38.51 -34.53
N PRO A 258 10.55 38.58 -33.71
CA PRO A 258 11.17 39.85 -33.37
C PRO A 258 11.75 40.50 -34.64
N ALA A 259 11.28 41.70 -34.97
CA ALA A 259 11.71 42.48 -36.14
C ALA A 259 13.10 43.10 -35.95
N PHE A 260 14.11 42.25 -35.73
CA PHE A 260 15.51 42.60 -35.58
C PHE A 260 16.39 41.83 -36.57
N SER A 261 16.18 42.12 -37.86
CA SER A 261 17.08 41.72 -38.94
C SER A 261 17.29 42.83 -39.98
N SER A 262 17.39 44.08 -39.52
CA SER A 262 18.17 45.08 -40.25
C SER A 262 19.65 44.88 -39.92
N SER A 263 20.48 44.72 -40.95
CA SER A 263 21.92 44.96 -40.84
C SER A 263 22.17 46.41 -40.40
N LEU A 264 23.23 46.64 -39.62
CA LEU A 264 23.75 48.00 -39.37
C LEU A 264 24.48 48.51 -40.61
N ASP A 265 23.73 48.75 -41.66
CA ASP A 265 24.22 49.32 -42.91
C ASP A 265 24.24 50.85 -42.78
N MET A 266 25.42 51.42 -42.53
CA MET A 266 25.58 52.87 -42.37
C MET A 266 25.57 53.58 -43.74
N HIS A 267 24.41 53.62 -44.40
CA HIS A 267 24.20 54.48 -45.56
C HIS A 267 23.11 55.52 -45.31
N LEU A 268 23.55 56.72 -44.92
CA LEU A 268 22.70 57.90 -44.72
C LEU A 268 22.20 58.45 -46.06
N SER A 269 21.16 57.81 -46.59
CA SER A 269 20.47 58.21 -47.82
C SER A 269 19.31 59.16 -47.49
N LEU A 270 19.60 60.47 -47.39
CA LEU A 270 18.58 61.50 -47.19
C LEU A 270 17.70 61.66 -48.43
N ASN A 271 16.48 61.12 -48.39
CA ASN A 271 15.39 61.48 -49.29
C ASN A 271 14.18 61.91 -48.45
N MET A 272 13.84 63.20 -48.50
CA MET A 272 12.47 63.64 -48.24
C MET A 272 11.60 63.36 -49.49
N ASP A 273 10.29 63.61 -49.34
CA ASP A 273 9.27 63.56 -50.40
C ASP A 273 8.76 62.16 -50.81
N GLN A 274 8.06 61.50 -49.89
CA GLN A 274 6.84 60.75 -50.24
C GLN A 274 5.68 61.11 -49.30
N THR A 275 4.72 61.88 -49.82
CA THR A 275 3.44 62.15 -49.17
C THR A 275 2.53 60.92 -49.27
N LEU A 276 2.43 60.13 -48.20
CA LEU A 276 1.46 59.04 -48.11
C LEU A 276 0.18 59.51 -47.41
N GLN A 277 -0.96 59.20 -48.03
CA GLN A 277 -2.29 59.45 -47.48
C GLN A 277 -2.56 58.51 -46.29
N PRO A 278 -3.43 58.87 -45.33
CA PRO A 278 -3.86 57.97 -44.26
C PRO A 278 -4.77 56.87 -44.83
N SER A 279 -4.17 55.81 -45.34
CA SER A 279 -4.88 54.57 -45.70
C SER A 279 -5.35 53.83 -44.44
N GLU A 280 -6.53 53.22 -44.50
CA GLU A 280 -7.25 52.73 -43.33
C GLU A 280 -6.53 51.56 -42.63
N LEU A 281 -5.96 51.83 -41.45
CA LEU A 281 -5.48 50.80 -40.52
C LEU A 281 -6.64 50.25 -39.66
N THR A 282 -7.63 49.64 -40.31
CA THR A 282 -8.78 48.96 -39.68
C THR A 282 -8.40 47.57 -39.14
N GLY A 283 -7.36 47.55 -38.29
CA GLY A 283 -6.89 46.38 -37.56
C GLY A 283 -6.75 46.68 -36.08
N SER A 284 -7.88 46.83 -35.37
CA SER A 284 -7.85 47.09 -33.93
C SER A 284 -7.31 45.87 -33.18
N ALA A 285 -6.13 46.03 -32.58
CA ALA A 285 -5.56 45.04 -31.67
C ALA A 285 -6.30 45.09 -30.32
N ASP A 286 -7.56 44.65 -30.33
CA ASP A 286 -8.45 44.63 -29.18
C ASP A 286 -8.02 43.55 -28.17
N TRP A 287 -7.03 43.91 -27.36
CA TRP A 287 -6.51 43.19 -26.18
C TRP A 287 -7.59 42.65 -25.23
N ARG A 288 -8.83 43.13 -25.34
CA ARG A 288 -10.03 42.64 -24.64
C ARG A 288 -10.44 41.21 -25.04
N HIS A 289 -10.00 40.71 -26.19
CA HIS A 289 -10.29 39.35 -26.65
C HIS A 289 -9.23 38.32 -26.20
N TRP A 290 -8.13 38.75 -25.57
CA TRP A 290 -7.08 37.85 -25.06
C TRP A 290 -7.37 37.46 -23.61
N GLY A 291 -7.83 36.23 -23.40
CA GLY A 291 -8.24 35.76 -22.09
C GLY A 291 -8.78 34.33 -22.14
N GLU A 292 -9.29 33.84 -21.02
CA GLU A 292 -10.18 32.67 -21.03
C GLU A 292 -11.53 33.08 -21.65
N GLU A 293 -12.12 32.23 -22.47
CA GLU A 293 -13.41 32.53 -23.10
C GLU A 293 -14.56 32.39 -22.08
N PRO A 294 -15.58 33.28 -22.07
CA PRO A 294 -16.72 33.19 -21.16
C PRO A 294 -17.73 32.09 -21.56
N THR A 295 -17.26 31.03 -22.22
CA THR A 295 -18.10 30.00 -22.85
C THR A 295 -17.53 28.60 -22.61
N ILE A 296 -18.41 27.64 -22.32
CA ILE A 296 -18.08 26.22 -22.32
C ILE A 296 -18.54 25.64 -23.65
N GLU A 297 -17.58 25.25 -24.48
CA GLU A 297 -17.83 24.52 -25.73
C GLU A 297 -18.21 23.07 -25.43
N LEU A 298 -19.08 22.50 -26.26
CA LEU A 298 -19.55 21.13 -26.13
C LEU A 298 -19.38 20.41 -27.47
N CYS A 299 -19.02 19.13 -27.43
CA CYS A 299 -18.92 18.28 -28.62
C CYS A 299 -19.44 16.88 -28.30
N GLU A 300 -20.31 16.34 -29.16
CA GLU A 300 -20.64 14.92 -29.16
C GLU A 300 -19.62 14.18 -30.04
N VAL A 301 -18.96 13.18 -29.48
CA VAL A 301 -18.02 12.30 -30.18
C VAL A 301 -18.57 10.88 -30.18
N ARG A 302 -18.68 10.25 -31.36
CA ARG A 302 -19.20 8.89 -31.52
C ARG A 302 -18.09 7.95 -31.96
N LEU A 303 -18.02 6.77 -31.36
CA LEU A 303 -17.11 5.70 -31.75
C LEU A 303 -17.89 4.58 -32.45
N GLY A 304 -17.60 4.35 -33.72
CA GLY A 304 -18.18 3.29 -34.53
C GLY A 304 -17.24 2.09 -34.67
N PHE A 305 -17.82 0.93 -35.01
CA PHE A 305 -17.07 -0.27 -35.38
C PHE A 305 -17.83 -1.11 -36.40
N ASP A 306 -17.32 -1.13 -37.63
CA ASP A 306 -17.99 -1.72 -38.79
C ASP A 306 -17.71 -3.23 -38.94
N GLY A 307 -17.38 -3.91 -37.84
CA GLY A 307 -16.87 -5.29 -37.83
C GLY A 307 -15.40 -5.44 -38.25
N VAL A 308 -14.87 -4.49 -39.05
CA VAL A 308 -13.52 -4.57 -39.66
C VAL A 308 -12.60 -3.43 -39.21
N ALA A 309 -13.14 -2.24 -38.98
CA ALA A 309 -12.39 -1.03 -38.61
C ALA A 309 -13.14 -0.25 -37.53
N MET A 310 -12.42 0.49 -36.68
CA MET A 310 -13.05 1.55 -35.88
C MET A 310 -13.11 2.87 -36.64
N SER A 311 -14.21 3.59 -36.42
CA SER A 311 -14.47 4.94 -36.90
C SER A 311 -14.70 5.89 -35.72
N LEU A 312 -14.35 7.16 -35.90
CA LEU A 312 -14.45 8.20 -34.90
C LEU A 312 -15.01 9.46 -35.58
N SER A 313 -16.17 9.94 -35.14
CA SER A 313 -16.77 11.16 -35.65
C SER A 313 -17.13 12.15 -34.55
N SER A 314 -17.06 13.43 -34.87
CA SER A 314 -17.35 14.56 -33.96
C SER A 314 -18.49 15.43 -34.48
N ASN A 315 -19.23 16.01 -33.55
CA ASN A 315 -20.38 16.87 -33.81
C ASN A 315 -20.42 17.98 -32.74
N PRO A 316 -19.87 19.17 -33.04
CA PRO A 316 -19.92 20.31 -32.14
C PRO A 316 -21.36 20.70 -31.77
N LEU A 317 -21.58 21.02 -30.50
CA LEU A 317 -22.87 21.40 -29.91
C LEU A 317 -22.85 22.89 -29.50
N PRO A 318 -24.01 23.55 -29.37
CA PRO A 318 -24.06 24.98 -29.05
C PRO A 318 -23.34 25.34 -27.73
N PRO A 319 -22.36 26.27 -27.75
CA PRO A 319 -21.58 26.64 -26.56
C PRO A 319 -22.46 27.33 -25.51
N GLN A 320 -22.12 27.13 -24.24
CA GLN A 320 -22.89 27.62 -23.11
C GLN A 320 -22.22 28.86 -22.50
N MET A 321 -22.93 30.00 -22.48
CA MET A 321 -22.43 31.24 -21.87
C MET A 321 -22.34 31.12 -20.35
N CYS A 322 -21.30 31.71 -19.76
CA CYS A 322 -21.05 31.73 -18.32
C CYS A 322 -20.93 33.19 -17.82
N ASP A 323 -21.74 33.58 -16.83
CA ASP A 323 -21.79 34.97 -16.33
C ASP A 323 -20.67 35.31 -15.31
N SER A 324 -19.68 34.44 -15.13
CA SER A 324 -18.71 34.50 -14.03
C SER A 324 -17.28 34.34 -14.54
N GLU A 325 -16.40 35.25 -14.14
CA GLU A 325 -15.20 35.59 -14.92
C GLU A 325 -14.04 34.57 -14.85
N GLN A 326 -14.06 33.60 -13.92
CA GLN A 326 -12.94 32.68 -13.71
C GLN A 326 -13.44 31.26 -13.38
N LEU A 327 -13.19 30.31 -14.30
CA LEU A 327 -13.64 28.91 -14.20
C LEU A 327 -12.54 28.02 -13.62
N CYS A 328 -12.77 27.40 -12.47
CA CYS A 328 -11.81 26.52 -11.80
C CYS A 328 -11.92 25.06 -12.25
N SER A 329 -13.13 24.51 -12.39
CA SER A 329 -13.31 23.07 -12.64
C SER A 329 -14.60 22.75 -13.41
N ILE A 330 -14.57 21.68 -14.19
CA ILE A 330 -15.69 21.16 -14.99
C ILE A 330 -15.84 19.66 -14.74
N VAL A 331 -17.05 19.19 -14.44
CA VAL A 331 -17.37 17.76 -14.33
C VAL A 331 -18.66 17.45 -15.06
N LEU A 332 -18.63 16.43 -15.91
CA LEU A 332 -19.81 15.83 -16.53
C LEU A 332 -20.26 14.60 -15.74
N THR A 333 -21.52 14.50 -15.33
CA THR A 333 -22.08 13.39 -14.54
C THR A 333 -23.28 12.76 -15.27
N PRO A 334 -23.21 11.49 -15.73
CA PRO A 334 -24.35 10.81 -16.37
C PRO A 334 -25.41 10.41 -15.32
N SER A 335 -26.69 10.43 -15.68
CA SER A 335 -27.75 9.89 -14.82
C SER A 335 -27.68 8.37 -14.71
N LYS A 336 -28.09 7.81 -13.56
CA LYS A 336 -28.22 6.37 -13.40
C LYS A 336 -29.56 5.87 -13.97
N PRO A 337 -29.58 4.80 -14.79
CA PRO A 337 -30.85 4.20 -15.21
C PRO A 337 -31.57 3.59 -13.99
N SER A 338 -32.79 4.05 -13.70
CA SER A 338 -33.57 3.56 -12.55
C SER A 338 -33.95 2.08 -12.76
N SER A 339 -33.46 1.21 -11.86
CA SER A 339 -33.58 -0.24 -12.06
C SER A 339 -34.94 -0.83 -11.72
N LEU A 340 -35.81 -0.09 -11.00
CA LEU A 340 -37.22 -0.44 -10.76
C LEU A 340 -38.08 0.81 -10.53
N SER A 341 -38.78 1.32 -11.55
CA SER A 341 -40.06 2.04 -11.41
C SER A 341 -40.77 2.25 -12.76
N ASN A 342 -42.06 1.92 -12.79
CA ASN A 342 -43.12 2.30 -13.76
C ASN A 342 -42.75 2.59 -15.23
N ALA A 343 -43.20 1.70 -16.13
CA ALA A 343 -43.06 1.82 -17.58
C ALA A 343 -43.99 2.88 -18.26
N SER A 344 -44.30 3.98 -17.57
CA SER A 344 -45.19 5.05 -18.06
C SER A 344 -44.47 6.27 -18.64
N SER A 345 -43.14 6.31 -18.57
CA SER A 345 -42.31 7.34 -19.23
C SER A 345 -40.99 6.75 -19.71
N PRO A 346 -40.57 7.01 -20.97
CA PRO A 346 -39.25 6.58 -21.42
C PRO A 346 -38.18 7.44 -20.73
N ASN A 347 -37.36 6.83 -19.87
CA ASN A 347 -36.16 7.46 -19.31
C ASN A 347 -35.26 7.92 -20.47
N ARG A 348 -35.28 9.23 -20.77
CA ARG A 348 -34.35 9.82 -21.73
C ARG A 348 -32.95 9.82 -21.10
N PRO A 349 -31.89 9.47 -21.84
CA PRO A 349 -30.54 9.61 -21.33
C PRO A 349 -30.27 11.09 -21.03
N GLN A 350 -29.86 11.34 -19.79
CA GLN A 350 -29.60 12.67 -19.24
C GLN A 350 -28.19 12.71 -18.65
N MET A 351 -27.50 13.83 -18.84
CA MET A 351 -26.22 14.11 -18.23
C MET A 351 -26.27 15.51 -17.63
N HIS A 352 -25.56 15.74 -16.52
CA HIS A 352 -25.39 17.08 -15.97
C HIS A 352 -23.95 17.53 -16.17
N LEU A 353 -23.79 18.72 -16.75
CA LEU A 353 -22.55 19.48 -16.77
C LEU A 353 -22.54 20.36 -15.52
N VAL A 354 -21.53 20.21 -14.67
CA VAL A 354 -21.32 21.07 -13.51
C VAL A 354 -20.03 21.86 -13.70
N ALA A 355 -20.14 23.18 -13.59
CA ALA A 355 -19.03 24.12 -13.65
C ALA A 355 -18.86 24.80 -12.28
N SER A 356 -17.61 24.97 -11.85
CA SER A 356 -17.24 25.65 -10.60
C SER A 356 -16.39 26.87 -10.89
N PHE A 357 -16.83 28.03 -10.42
CA PHE A 357 -16.20 29.33 -10.58
C PHE A 357 -15.71 29.86 -9.22
N VAL A 358 -14.69 30.71 -9.23
CA VAL A 358 -14.19 31.42 -8.03
C VAL A 358 -14.10 32.91 -8.34
N ASP A 359 -14.46 33.74 -7.38
CA ASP A 359 -14.37 35.20 -7.42
C ASP A 359 -13.42 35.68 -6.32
N PHE A 360 -12.30 36.30 -6.71
CA PHE A 360 -11.31 36.87 -5.79
C PHE A 360 -11.58 38.35 -5.45
N GLY A 361 -12.51 39.02 -6.15
CA GLY A 361 -12.80 40.45 -6.00
C GLY A 361 -11.56 41.33 -6.13
N ASP A 362 -11.42 42.31 -5.22
CA ASP A 362 -10.29 43.24 -5.19
C ASP A 362 -8.96 42.62 -4.70
N TYR A 363 -8.85 41.29 -4.64
CA TYR A 363 -7.75 40.52 -4.03
C TYR A 363 -7.46 40.85 -2.54
N MET A 364 -8.30 41.69 -1.91
CA MET A 364 -8.27 42.02 -0.47
C MET A 364 -9.48 41.46 0.28
N SER A 365 -10.53 41.06 -0.45
CA SER A 365 -11.71 40.35 0.06
C SER A 365 -11.47 38.86 0.23
N SER A 366 -12.26 38.21 1.10
CA SER A 366 -12.34 36.74 1.14
C SER A 366 -12.89 36.19 -0.18
N PRO A 367 -12.25 35.18 -0.80
CA PRO A 367 -12.71 34.63 -2.06
C PRO A 367 -14.07 33.94 -1.93
N LYS A 368 -14.89 34.04 -2.97
CA LYS A 368 -16.22 33.44 -3.09
C LYS A 368 -16.18 32.34 -4.14
N SER A 369 -17.16 31.44 -4.14
CA SER A 369 -17.29 30.44 -5.23
C SER A 369 -18.73 30.25 -5.68
N GLU A 370 -18.91 29.77 -6.90
CA GLU A 370 -20.23 29.47 -7.48
C GLU A 370 -20.20 28.14 -8.22
N LEU A 371 -21.25 27.35 -8.04
CA LEU A 371 -21.55 26.17 -8.85
C LEU A 371 -22.69 26.47 -9.81
N VAL A 372 -22.56 26.04 -11.06
CA VAL A 372 -23.61 26.12 -12.08
C VAL A 372 -23.82 24.74 -12.69
N VAL A 373 -25.08 24.28 -12.75
CA VAL A 373 -25.48 23.02 -13.39
C VAL A 373 -26.20 23.32 -14.69
N PHE A 374 -25.82 22.63 -15.76
CA PHE A 374 -26.55 22.55 -17.02
C PHE A 374 -27.00 21.09 -17.23
N SER A 375 -28.24 20.87 -17.65
CA SER A 375 -28.75 19.55 -18.00
C SER A 375 -28.65 19.35 -19.50
N LEU A 376 -28.05 18.23 -19.89
CA LEU A 376 -27.93 17.72 -21.26
C LEU A 376 -28.96 16.59 -21.42
N THR A 377 -29.83 16.69 -22.42
CA THR A 377 -30.86 15.67 -22.71
C THR A 377 -30.88 15.31 -24.18
N ASN A 378 -30.95 14.01 -24.48
CA ASN A 378 -31.03 13.50 -25.85
C ASN A 378 -32.48 13.60 -26.38
N SER A 379 -32.66 14.14 -27.59
CA SER A 379 -33.97 14.31 -28.24
C SER A 379 -34.27 13.16 -29.21
N SER A 380 -34.61 11.99 -28.65
CA SER A 380 -34.88 10.73 -29.38
C SER A 380 -36.23 10.72 -30.13
N LEU A 381 -36.47 11.72 -30.99
CA LEU A 381 -37.72 11.88 -31.76
C LEU A 381 -37.53 12.29 -33.23
N ALA A 382 -36.29 12.31 -33.74
CA ALA A 382 -35.98 12.65 -35.13
C ALA A 382 -35.58 11.41 -35.93
N THR A 383 -36.24 11.17 -37.06
CA THR A 383 -35.99 10.04 -37.99
C THR A 383 -34.79 10.28 -38.92
N SER A 384 -33.78 11.03 -38.46
CA SER A 384 -32.60 11.46 -39.22
C SER A 384 -31.32 11.16 -38.45
N SER A 385 -30.17 11.11 -39.14
CA SER A 385 -28.87 10.73 -38.57
C SER A 385 -28.35 11.63 -37.43
N PHE A 386 -29.02 12.75 -37.17
CA PHE A 386 -28.62 13.81 -36.26
C PHE A 386 -29.74 14.15 -35.27
N SER A 387 -29.81 13.42 -34.16
CA SER A 387 -30.55 13.82 -32.96
C SER A 387 -29.71 14.80 -32.12
N PRO A 388 -30.06 16.09 -32.03
CA PRO A 388 -29.25 17.06 -31.30
C PRO A 388 -29.40 16.89 -29.78
N TRP A 389 -28.27 16.97 -29.07
CA TRP A 389 -28.24 17.11 -27.62
C TRP A 389 -28.68 18.51 -27.21
N LEU A 390 -29.75 18.61 -26.40
CA LEU A 390 -30.20 19.88 -25.84
C LEU A 390 -29.52 20.13 -24.50
N CYS A 391 -28.68 21.16 -24.43
CA CYS A 391 -28.11 21.67 -23.18
C CYS A 391 -28.98 22.83 -22.64
N ARG A 392 -29.25 22.85 -21.33
CA ARG A 392 -29.96 23.94 -20.67
C ARG A 392 -29.44 24.18 -19.25
N ARG A 393 -29.00 25.40 -18.95
CA ARG A 393 -28.69 25.86 -17.57
C ARG A 393 -29.90 25.60 -16.65
N SER A 394 -29.67 24.89 -15.56
CA SER A 394 -30.69 24.30 -14.70
C SER A 394 -30.78 24.97 -13.33
N ASN A 395 -29.65 25.11 -12.61
CA ASN A 395 -29.58 25.89 -11.37
C ASN A 395 -28.15 26.39 -11.09
N SER A 396 -28.00 27.29 -10.11
CA SER A 396 -26.70 27.80 -9.64
C SER A 396 -26.71 28.11 -8.14
N ARG A 397 -25.62 27.80 -7.43
CA ARG A 397 -25.46 28.00 -5.97
C ARG A 397 -24.17 28.75 -5.67
N LYS A 398 -24.27 29.88 -4.97
CA LYS A 398 -23.15 30.73 -4.56
C LYS A 398 -22.75 30.45 -3.10
N PHE A 399 -21.45 30.53 -2.82
CA PHE A 399 -20.83 30.33 -1.50
C PHE A 399 -19.98 31.55 -1.15
N SER A 400 -20.22 32.15 0.02
CA SER A 400 -19.55 33.38 0.48
C SER A 400 -18.56 33.16 1.62
N SER A 401 -18.74 32.11 2.42
CA SER A 401 -17.85 31.71 3.52
C SER A 401 -16.83 30.64 3.13
N ASP A 402 -17.11 29.89 2.07
CA ASP A 402 -16.39 28.68 1.68
C ASP A 402 -16.13 28.66 0.17
N VAL A 403 -15.01 28.06 -0.22
CA VAL A 403 -14.58 27.92 -1.62
C VAL A 403 -14.63 26.45 -2.03
N VAL A 404 -15.34 26.15 -3.12
CA VAL A 404 -15.28 24.82 -3.74
C VAL A 404 -13.87 24.59 -4.30
N THR A 405 -13.22 23.54 -3.84
CA THR A 405 -11.84 23.16 -4.24
C THR A 405 -11.83 22.03 -5.26
N PHE A 406 -12.76 21.08 -5.15
CA PHE A 406 -12.94 20.02 -6.14
C PHE A 406 -14.40 19.56 -6.23
N MET A 407 -14.72 18.95 -7.36
CA MET A 407 -15.99 18.27 -7.64
C MET A 407 -15.70 16.85 -8.15
N SER A 408 -16.58 15.88 -7.87
CA SER A 408 -16.47 14.54 -8.46
C SER A 408 -17.82 13.86 -8.59
N ARG A 409 -17.90 12.88 -9.50
CA ARG A 409 -19.01 11.93 -9.61
C ARG A 409 -19.13 11.16 -8.30
N HIS A 410 -20.26 11.24 -7.61
CA HIS A 410 -20.57 10.31 -6.55
C HIS A 410 -21.30 9.10 -7.14
N HIS A 411 -20.98 7.88 -6.71
CA HIS A 411 -21.74 6.67 -7.08
C HIS A 411 -22.58 6.17 -5.89
N PRO A 412 -23.60 6.92 -5.42
CA PRO A 412 -24.40 6.50 -4.29
C PRO A 412 -25.02 5.12 -4.54
N GLY A 413 -25.16 4.32 -3.48
CA GLY A 413 -25.74 2.98 -3.54
C GLY A 413 -27.25 2.94 -3.86
N SER A 414 -27.85 4.10 -4.10
CA SER A 414 -29.26 4.36 -4.37
C SER A 414 -29.44 5.09 -5.73
N SER A 415 -30.69 5.23 -6.17
CA SER A 415 -31.07 5.66 -7.52
C SER A 415 -31.18 7.19 -7.71
N SER A 416 -30.31 7.97 -7.08
CA SER A 416 -30.32 9.44 -7.17
C SER A 416 -29.00 9.98 -7.73
N ASP A 417 -29.10 10.90 -8.69
CA ASP A 417 -27.95 11.55 -9.29
C ASP A 417 -27.38 12.61 -8.33
N ALA A 418 -26.11 12.45 -7.97
CA ALA A 418 -25.50 13.17 -6.87
C ALA A 418 -24.06 13.60 -7.17
N LEU A 419 -23.71 14.80 -6.73
CA LEU A 419 -22.38 15.38 -6.88
C LEU A 419 -21.65 15.39 -5.53
N LEU A 420 -20.43 14.83 -5.49
CA LEU A 420 -19.53 15.01 -4.35
C LEU A 420 -18.79 16.33 -4.52
N THR A 421 -18.80 17.19 -3.50
CA THR A 421 -18.04 18.44 -3.48
C THR A 421 -17.18 18.57 -2.23
N GLY A 422 -16.02 19.21 -2.38
CA GLY A 422 -15.16 19.60 -1.26
C GLY A 422 -15.09 21.11 -1.13
N THR A 423 -15.62 21.64 -0.04
CA THR A 423 -15.57 23.07 0.31
C THR A 423 -14.49 23.30 1.35
N VAL A 424 -13.69 24.37 1.20
CA VAL A 424 -12.69 24.83 2.17
C VAL A 424 -13.15 26.18 2.72
N SER A 425 -13.10 26.34 4.04
CA SER A 425 -13.56 27.56 4.69
C SER A 425 -12.52 28.69 4.54
N THR A 426 -12.99 29.90 4.24
CA THR A 426 -12.13 31.10 4.10
C THR A 426 -11.56 31.59 5.44
N SER A 427 -12.14 31.14 6.55
CA SER A 427 -11.59 31.30 7.90
C SER A 427 -11.63 29.99 8.68
N VAL A 428 -10.55 29.70 9.41
CA VAL A 428 -10.35 28.50 10.23
C VAL A 428 -9.98 28.92 11.65
N VAL A 429 -10.87 28.65 12.62
CA VAL A 429 -10.66 29.01 14.03
C VAL A 429 -9.67 28.04 14.68
N LEU A 430 -8.56 28.55 15.22
CA LEU A 430 -7.54 27.71 15.87
C LEU A 430 -7.82 27.56 17.38
N PRO A 431 -7.84 26.33 17.93
CA PRO A 431 -8.07 26.12 19.36
C PRO A 431 -6.89 26.61 20.21
N ARG A 432 -7.22 27.24 21.35
CA ARG A 432 -6.25 27.96 22.20
C ARG A 432 -5.20 27.05 22.84
N ARG A 433 -3.96 27.56 22.89
CA ARG A 433 -2.63 26.95 23.22
C ARG A 433 -2.46 25.89 24.33
N LYS A 434 -3.47 25.49 25.11
CA LYS A 434 -3.29 24.48 26.19
C LYS A 434 -3.25 23.04 25.69
N GLU A 435 -3.95 22.73 24.62
CA GLU A 435 -3.88 21.42 23.95
C GLU A 435 -3.71 21.65 22.44
N LYS A 436 -2.66 21.09 21.84
CA LYS A 436 -2.57 21.00 20.38
C LYS A 436 -3.47 19.83 19.95
N PRO A 437 -4.56 20.06 19.20
CA PRO A 437 -5.34 18.95 18.68
C PRO A 437 -4.50 18.14 17.69
N LYS A 438 -4.81 16.85 17.55
CA LYS A 438 -4.18 16.01 16.51
C LYS A 438 -4.64 16.41 15.10
N GLU A 439 -5.86 16.90 14.98
CA GLU A 439 -6.52 17.19 13.71
C GLU A 439 -7.32 18.50 13.80
N VAL A 440 -7.39 19.26 12.72
CA VAL A 440 -8.05 20.58 12.63
C VAL A 440 -9.01 20.57 11.44
N PRO A 441 -10.29 20.96 11.59
CA PRO A 441 -11.20 21.07 10.45
C PRO A 441 -10.83 22.28 9.58
N ILE A 442 -10.68 22.05 8.27
CA ILE A 442 -10.34 23.07 7.27
C ILE A 442 -11.43 23.26 6.21
N GLY A 443 -12.45 22.39 6.20
CA GLY A 443 -13.46 22.33 5.15
C GLY A 443 -14.47 21.21 5.39
N ARG A 444 -15.33 20.96 4.39
CA ARG A 444 -16.41 19.96 4.44
C ARG A 444 -16.51 19.17 3.12
N LEU A 445 -16.86 17.90 3.24
CA LEU A 445 -17.31 17.03 2.16
C LEU A 445 -18.82 16.99 2.19
N GLN A 446 -19.46 17.43 1.10
CA GLN A 446 -20.90 17.51 0.97
C GLN A 446 -21.36 16.76 -0.29
N VAL A 447 -22.60 16.27 -0.26
CA VAL A 447 -23.26 15.62 -1.39
C VAL A 447 -24.45 16.48 -1.79
N PHE A 448 -24.48 16.94 -3.04
CA PHE A 448 -25.56 17.76 -3.58
C PHE A 448 -26.43 16.94 -4.54
N GLN A 449 -27.75 17.11 -4.45
CA GLN A 449 -28.69 16.49 -5.40
C GLN A 449 -28.63 17.21 -6.76
N LEU A 450 -28.59 16.45 -7.86
CA LEU A 450 -28.65 17.01 -9.21
C LEU A 450 -30.08 16.90 -9.79
N PRO A 451 -30.55 17.87 -10.58
CA PRO A 451 -29.90 19.12 -10.98
C PRO A 451 -29.98 20.26 -9.93
N GLY A 452 -30.61 20.03 -8.77
CA GLY A 452 -31.01 21.09 -7.84
C GLY A 452 -29.89 21.85 -7.13
N LEU A 453 -28.71 21.26 -6.95
CA LEU A 453 -27.61 21.76 -6.08
C LEU A 453 -27.96 21.91 -4.59
N GLU A 454 -29.07 21.32 -4.13
CA GLU A 454 -29.46 21.32 -2.71
C GLU A 454 -28.67 20.26 -1.91
N ASP A 455 -28.49 20.48 -0.61
CA ASP A 455 -27.82 19.53 0.29
C ASP A 455 -28.67 18.25 0.43
N ASP A 456 -28.14 17.10 0.05
CA ASP A 456 -28.87 15.84 0.16
C ASP A 456 -28.94 15.40 1.62
N THR A 457 -30.07 15.67 2.29
CA THR A 457 -30.29 15.43 3.72
C THR A 457 -30.08 13.98 4.17
N ARG A 458 -30.12 13.04 3.21
CA ARG A 458 -29.81 11.63 3.44
C ARG A 458 -28.31 11.39 3.69
N TRP A 459 -27.41 12.27 3.23
CA TRP A 459 -25.96 12.07 3.34
C TRP A 459 -25.33 12.89 4.46
N GLN A 460 -24.56 12.19 5.31
CA GLN A 460 -23.81 12.83 6.38
C GLN A 460 -22.65 13.68 5.84
N THR A 461 -22.74 15.00 5.97
CA THR A 461 -21.61 15.92 5.75
C THR A 461 -20.43 15.54 6.65
N ARG A 462 -19.22 15.45 6.07
CA ARG A 462 -17.99 15.05 6.77
C ARG A 462 -16.96 16.20 6.79
N PRO A 463 -16.27 16.47 7.91
CA PRO A 463 -15.23 17.50 7.93
C PRO A 463 -13.97 17.04 7.17
N ILE A 464 -13.36 17.96 6.44
CA ILE A 464 -11.99 17.79 5.88
C ILE A 464 -11.02 18.18 7.00
N LEU A 465 -10.12 17.26 7.36
CA LEU A 465 -9.26 17.37 8.54
C LEU A 465 -7.78 17.48 8.16
N ALA A 466 -7.11 18.53 8.64
CA ALA A 466 -5.68 18.74 8.55
C ALA A 466 -4.94 18.12 9.75
N PRO A 467 -3.82 17.39 9.57
CA PRO A 467 -3.16 16.62 10.63
C PRO A 467 -2.26 17.42 11.59
N SER A 468 -2.29 18.76 11.52
CA SER A 468 -1.79 19.68 12.56
C SER A 468 -2.14 21.13 12.21
N THR A 469 -2.22 22.01 13.23
CA THR A 469 -2.35 23.47 13.04
C THR A 469 -1.27 24.05 12.12
N GLU A 470 -0.04 23.55 12.24
CA GLU A 470 1.13 23.95 11.44
C GLU A 470 1.10 23.41 10.00
N SER A 471 0.11 22.59 9.61
CA SER A 471 0.03 22.02 8.25
C SER A 471 -1.27 22.27 7.51
N VAL A 472 -2.18 23.11 8.02
CA VAL A 472 -3.46 23.49 7.39
C VAL A 472 -3.29 23.84 5.91
N LEU A 473 -2.43 24.83 5.59
CA LEU A 473 -2.14 25.29 4.23
C LEU A 473 -1.40 24.23 3.37
N CYS A 474 -0.84 23.19 3.98
CA CYS A 474 -0.18 22.07 3.29
C CYS A 474 -1.12 20.89 3.01
N SER A 475 -2.40 21.00 3.39
CA SER A 475 -3.43 19.96 3.31
C SER A 475 -4.71 20.40 2.60
N LEU A 476 -4.66 21.52 1.87
CA LEU A 476 -5.76 21.94 1.00
C LEU A 476 -5.99 20.89 -0.11
N PRO A 477 -7.22 20.38 -0.32
CA PRO A 477 -7.50 19.24 -1.19
C PRO A 477 -7.84 19.68 -2.61
N PHE A 478 -6.85 19.95 -3.47
CA PHE A 478 -7.10 20.49 -4.81
C PHE A 478 -7.41 19.40 -5.83
N ASN A 479 -6.62 18.31 -5.81
CA ASN A 479 -6.89 17.13 -6.63
C ASN A 479 -7.15 15.91 -5.72
N VAL A 480 -8.04 15.02 -6.17
CA VAL A 480 -8.68 14.02 -5.33
C VAL A 480 -9.01 12.75 -6.11
N ALA A 481 -8.70 11.59 -5.53
CA ALA A 481 -9.14 10.28 -6.01
C ALA A 481 -10.09 9.61 -5.00
N ILE A 482 -11.26 9.19 -5.46
CA ILE A 482 -12.19 8.34 -4.70
C ILE A 482 -11.67 6.89 -4.68
N SER A 483 -11.92 6.16 -3.61
CA SER A 483 -11.52 4.75 -3.48
C SER A 483 -12.40 3.80 -4.33
N PRO A 484 -11.96 2.54 -4.57
CA PRO A 484 -12.62 1.63 -5.51
C PRO A 484 -14.07 1.25 -5.20
N ASN A 485 -14.50 1.43 -3.96
CA ASN A 485 -15.85 1.14 -3.46
C ASN A 485 -16.50 2.37 -2.79
N ASP A 486 -16.15 3.57 -3.25
CA ASP A 486 -16.69 4.88 -2.82
C ASP A 486 -16.67 5.13 -1.28
N SER A 487 -15.74 4.49 -0.56
CA SER A 487 -15.73 4.43 0.91
C SER A 487 -14.64 5.30 1.58
N LEU A 488 -13.63 5.72 0.82
CA LEU A 488 -12.54 6.60 1.22
C LEU A 488 -12.26 7.63 0.13
N LEU A 489 -11.67 8.75 0.53
CA LEU A 489 -11.32 9.87 -0.34
C LEU A 489 -9.86 10.25 -0.12
N CYS A 490 -9.02 10.16 -1.16
CA CYS A 490 -7.61 10.52 -1.07
C CYS A 490 -7.36 11.88 -1.73
N SER A 491 -6.91 12.85 -0.93
CA SER A 491 -6.65 14.23 -1.36
C SER A 491 -5.15 14.53 -1.45
N ILE A 492 -4.79 15.43 -2.37
CA ILE A 492 -3.41 15.89 -2.55
C ILE A 492 -3.37 17.42 -2.69
N SER A 493 -2.38 18.03 -2.03
CA SER A 493 -2.13 19.46 -2.07
C SER A 493 -1.23 19.88 -3.23
N PRO A 494 -1.37 21.12 -3.75
CA PRO A 494 -0.57 21.65 -4.85
C PRO A 494 0.94 21.73 -4.48
N PRO A 495 1.83 21.87 -5.48
CA PRO A 495 3.28 21.99 -5.27
C PRO A 495 3.68 23.38 -4.74
N SER A 496 3.30 23.69 -3.50
CA SER A 496 3.67 24.94 -2.82
C SER A 496 5.13 24.91 -2.29
N LEU A 497 5.55 25.98 -1.60
CA LEU A 497 6.85 26.09 -0.93
C LEU A 497 7.08 25.03 0.19
N PHE A 498 6.06 24.25 0.53
CA PHE A 498 6.09 23.25 1.60
C PHE A 498 5.94 21.82 1.04
N PRO A 499 6.48 20.79 1.71
CA PRO A 499 6.36 19.40 1.24
C PRO A 499 4.89 18.94 1.28
N SER A 500 4.27 18.85 0.09
CA SER A 500 2.86 18.46 -0.06
C SER A 500 2.59 17.06 0.49
N LYS A 501 1.53 16.95 1.30
CA LYS A 501 1.10 15.72 1.97
C LYS A 501 -0.10 15.12 1.25
N LEU A 502 -0.14 13.80 1.25
CA LEU A 502 -1.30 13.02 0.84
C LEU A 502 -2.15 12.73 2.09
N SER A 503 -3.42 13.12 2.05
CA SER A 503 -4.41 12.89 3.11
C SER A 503 -5.46 11.88 2.65
N ILE A 504 -6.05 11.17 3.62
CA ILE A 504 -7.12 10.21 3.37
C ILE A 504 -8.25 10.54 4.34
N HIS A 505 -9.45 10.76 3.79
CA HIS A 505 -10.64 11.14 4.52
C HIS A 505 -11.71 10.04 4.37
N LEU A 506 -12.61 9.98 5.35
CA LEU A 506 -13.81 9.15 5.27
C LEU A 506 -14.81 9.80 4.31
N MET A 507 -15.40 9.01 3.42
CA MET A 507 -16.49 9.48 2.57
C MET A 507 -17.76 9.80 3.39
N PRO A 508 -18.64 10.70 2.91
CA PRO A 508 -20.03 10.77 3.34
C PRO A 508 -20.72 9.40 3.33
N ARG A 509 -21.72 9.22 4.18
CA ARG A 509 -22.51 7.98 4.34
C ARG A 509 -24.01 8.29 4.37
N ASN A 510 -24.86 7.36 3.95
CA ASN A 510 -26.30 7.55 4.09
C ASN A 510 -26.72 7.37 5.57
N VAL A 511 -27.34 8.39 6.15
CA VAL A 511 -27.85 8.40 7.53
C VAL A 511 -28.91 7.32 7.74
N GLU A 512 -29.78 7.09 6.74
CA GLU A 512 -30.84 6.06 6.78
C GLU A 512 -30.28 4.66 7.05
N SER A 513 -29.05 4.37 6.58
CA SER A 513 -28.38 3.08 6.77
C SER A 513 -27.81 2.85 8.18
N THR A 514 -27.78 3.89 9.01
CA THR A 514 -27.18 3.83 10.37
C THR A 514 -28.20 3.55 11.48
N HIS A 515 -29.49 3.57 11.16
CA HIS A 515 -30.54 3.21 12.11
C HIS A 515 -30.76 1.70 12.15
N ILE A 516 -30.29 1.06 13.23
CA ILE A 516 -30.69 -0.31 13.58
C ILE A 516 -32.19 -0.30 13.88
N PRO A 517 -33.04 -1.11 13.22
CA PRO A 517 -34.47 -1.15 13.52
C PRO A 517 -34.69 -1.72 14.93
N THR A 518 -35.23 -0.89 15.82
CA THR A 518 -35.54 -1.25 17.22
C THR A 518 -36.94 -1.84 17.41
N SER A 519 -37.74 -1.90 16.35
CA SER A 519 -39.09 -2.47 16.31
C SER A 519 -39.11 -3.72 15.43
N ALA A 520 -39.72 -4.81 15.93
CA ALA A 520 -39.67 -6.14 15.30
C ALA A 520 -40.79 -6.41 14.27
N GLU A 521 -41.41 -5.35 13.72
CA GLU A 521 -42.66 -5.47 12.95
C GLU A 521 -42.49 -5.27 11.43
N ASP A 522 -41.46 -4.55 10.98
CA ASP A 522 -41.15 -4.38 9.56
C ASP A 522 -40.31 -5.55 9.01
N ASN A 523 -40.96 -6.50 8.32
CA ASN A 523 -40.34 -7.71 7.79
C ASN A 523 -39.38 -7.48 6.57
N SER A 524 -39.12 -6.24 6.17
CA SER A 524 -38.21 -5.92 5.07
C SER A 524 -36.75 -5.85 5.56
N LYS A 525 -36.00 -6.96 5.42
CA LYS A 525 -34.55 -6.99 5.69
C LYS A 525 -33.79 -5.96 4.84
N THR A 526 -33.30 -4.90 5.47
CA THR A 526 -32.35 -3.94 4.90
C THR A 526 -30.92 -4.31 5.30
N PHE A 527 -29.97 -4.20 4.35
CA PHE A 527 -28.56 -4.53 4.56
C PHE A 527 -27.69 -3.25 4.60
N SER A 528 -26.61 -3.25 5.39
CA SER A 528 -25.70 -2.09 5.55
C SER A 528 -25.03 -1.66 4.23
N GLU A 529 -24.64 -0.39 4.14
CA GLU A 529 -23.90 0.11 2.97
C GLU A 529 -22.54 -0.58 2.83
N GLU A 530 -21.84 -0.90 3.93
CA GLU A 530 -20.60 -1.66 3.90
C GLU A 530 -20.78 -3.10 3.46
N SER A 531 -21.79 -3.82 3.95
CA SER A 531 -22.02 -5.22 3.55
C SER A 531 -22.36 -5.29 2.06
N ARG A 532 -23.22 -4.39 1.57
CA ARG A 532 -23.48 -4.18 0.14
C ARG A 532 -22.21 -3.83 -0.65
N ALA A 533 -21.36 -2.92 -0.17
CA ALA A 533 -20.13 -2.51 -0.86
C ALA A 533 -19.14 -3.67 -0.98
N LEU A 534 -18.98 -4.48 0.07
CA LEU A 534 -18.12 -5.68 0.05
C LEU A 534 -18.62 -6.71 -0.96
N VAL A 535 -19.93 -6.97 -1.05
CA VAL A 535 -20.48 -7.90 -2.04
C VAL A 535 -20.35 -7.36 -3.46
N ALA A 536 -20.51 -6.06 -3.67
CA ALA A 536 -20.27 -5.42 -4.97
C ALA A 536 -18.78 -5.52 -5.39
N ALA A 537 -17.85 -5.32 -4.45
CA ALA A 537 -16.42 -5.48 -4.65
C ALA A 537 -16.06 -6.92 -5.04
N ILE A 538 -16.50 -7.91 -4.24
CA ILE A 538 -16.24 -9.34 -4.48
C ILE A 538 -16.81 -9.77 -5.84
N ARG A 539 -18.07 -9.45 -6.15
CA ARG A 539 -18.70 -9.79 -7.43
C ARG A 539 -18.07 -9.10 -8.65
N SER A 540 -17.41 -7.95 -8.45
CA SER A 540 -16.61 -7.26 -9.49
C SER A 540 -15.12 -7.63 -9.47
N ARG A 541 -14.68 -8.50 -8.55
CA ARG A 541 -13.26 -8.84 -8.28
C ARG A 541 -12.38 -7.61 -8.01
N ARG A 542 -12.94 -6.58 -7.39
CA ARG A 542 -12.19 -5.41 -6.90
C ARG A 542 -11.54 -5.69 -5.54
N THR A 543 -10.60 -4.84 -5.17
CA THR A 543 -10.05 -4.82 -3.80
C THR A 543 -11.14 -4.45 -2.79
N VAL A 544 -11.08 -5.02 -1.58
CA VAL A 544 -11.93 -4.64 -0.43
C VAL A 544 -11.20 -3.72 0.56
N ALA A 545 -9.94 -3.37 0.29
CA ALA A 545 -9.02 -2.78 1.27
C ALA A 545 -9.47 -1.44 1.87
N ASP A 546 -10.28 -0.65 1.15
CA ASP A 546 -10.82 0.63 1.60
C ASP A 546 -11.97 0.44 2.62
N VAL A 547 -12.94 -0.42 2.32
CA VAL A 547 -14.01 -0.79 3.27
C VAL A 547 -13.41 -1.50 4.47
N VAL A 548 -12.43 -2.40 4.26
CA VAL A 548 -11.69 -3.07 5.34
C VAL A 548 -10.92 -2.08 6.21
N HIS A 549 -10.39 -0.98 5.66
CA HIS A 549 -9.77 0.06 6.49
C HIS A 549 -10.81 0.74 7.40
N ASN A 550 -11.98 1.10 6.87
CA ASN A 550 -13.07 1.66 7.66
C ASN A 550 -13.53 0.71 8.77
N LEU A 551 -13.71 -0.58 8.47
CA LEU A 551 -14.04 -1.62 9.46
C LEU A 551 -12.92 -1.84 10.49
N SER A 552 -11.65 -1.58 10.13
CA SER A 552 -10.51 -1.77 11.05
C SER A 552 -10.31 -0.66 12.09
N SER A 553 -11.06 0.45 11.99
CA SER A 553 -11.00 1.58 12.91
C SER A 553 -11.33 1.18 14.37
N PRO A 554 -10.60 1.69 15.39
CA PRO A 554 -10.89 1.42 16.79
C PRO A 554 -12.22 2.03 17.28
N LEU A 555 -12.87 2.89 16.48
CA LEU A 555 -14.20 3.43 16.79
C LEU A 555 -15.34 2.45 16.50
N THR A 556 -15.14 1.41 15.69
CA THR A 556 -16.18 0.43 15.37
C THR A 556 -16.05 -0.81 16.27
N THR A 557 -17.15 -1.23 16.90
CA THR A 557 -17.13 -2.39 17.81
C THR A 557 -16.87 -3.70 17.06
N LEU A 558 -16.37 -4.72 17.75
CA LEU A 558 -16.12 -6.04 17.13
C LEU A 558 -17.44 -6.69 16.67
N HIS A 559 -18.49 -6.62 17.49
CA HIS A 559 -19.84 -7.12 17.15
C HIS A 559 -20.42 -6.47 15.88
N HIS A 560 -20.19 -5.18 15.65
CA HIS A 560 -20.65 -4.51 14.44
C HIS A 560 -19.96 -5.04 13.17
N VAL A 561 -18.66 -5.34 13.25
CA VAL A 561 -17.92 -6.00 12.16
C VAL A 561 -18.38 -7.44 11.95
N GLU A 562 -18.65 -8.20 13.03
CA GLU A 562 -19.24 -9.54 12.93
C GLU A 562 -20.63 -9.52 12.24
N SER A 563 -21.46 -8.50 12.49
CA SER A 563 -22.74 -8.29 11.78
C SER A 563 -22.53 -8.01 10.28
N ILE A 564 -21.68 -7.04 9.94
CA ILE A 564 -21.40 -6.68 8.53
C ILE A 564 -20.83 -7.86 7.76
N LEU A 565 -19.95 -8.67 8.39
CA LEU A 565 -19.45 -9.91 7.80
C LEU A 565 -20.56 -10.96 7.61
N TYR A 566 -21.44 -11.15 8.60
CA TYR A 566 -22.58 -12.07 8.50
C TYR A 566 -23.57 -11.66 7.38
N GLU A 567 -23.89 -10.38 7.26
CA GLU A 567 -24.68 -9.82 6.17
C GLU A 567 -24.01 -10.06 4.81
N THR A 568 -22.70 -9.79 4.70
CA THR A 568 -21.92 -9.98 3.47
C THR A 568 -21.95 -11.45 3.01
N LEU A 569 -21.73 -12.40 3.92
CA LEU A 569 -21.81 -13.83 3.62
C LEU A 569 -23.23 -14.26 3.24
N THR A 570 -24.25 -13.70 3.88
CA THR A 570 -25.67 -13.98 3.56
C THR A 570 -26.02 -13.49 2.14
N LEU A 571 -25.62 -12.27 1.77
CA LEU A 571 -25.83 -11.67 0.45
C LEU A 571 -25.02 -12.33 -0.69
N LEU A 572 -23.90 -13.00 -0.38
CA LEU A 572 -23.20 -13.85 -1.35
C LEU A 572 -23.98 -15.15 -1.61
N GLN A 573 -24.50 -15.79 -0.56
CA GLN A 573 -25.18 -17.09 -0.65
C GLN A 573 -26.64 -16.99 -1.15
N GLU A 574 -27.40 -15.96 -0.78
CA GLU A 574 -28.77 -15.73 -1.28
C GLU A 574 -28.79 -15.25 -2.75
N GLY A 575 -27.62 -14.92 -3.31
CA GLY A 575 -27.45 -14.46 -4.68
C GLY A 575 -27.68 -15.53 -5.75
N LYS A 576 -28.95 -15.72 -6.16
CA LYS A 576 -29.38 -16.58 -7.29
C LYS A 576 -28.85 -16.11 -8.66
N VAL A 577 -27.53 -16.14 -8.86
CA VAL A 577 -26.88 -16.00 -10.16
C VAL A 577 -26.81 -17.38 -10.82
N VAL A 578 -27.19 -17.48 -12.09
CA VAL A 578 -27.22 -18.76 -12.82
C VAL A 578 -25.78 -19.21 -13.15
N GLY A 579 -25.23 -20.10 -12.33
CA GLY A 579 -23.94 -20.74 -12.53
C GLY A 579 -23.21 -21.07 -11.22
N PRO A 580 -22.41 -22.15 -11.15
CA PRO A 580 -21.71 -22.58 -9.93
C PRO A 580 -20.46 -21.73 -9.66
N VAL A 581 -20.63 -20.42 -9.46
CA VAL A 581 -19.52 -19.53 -9.06
C VAL A 581 -19.32 -19.64 -7.56
N ASN A 582 -18.28 -20.39 -7.17
CA ASN A 582 -17.90 -20.61 -5.78
C ASN A 582 -17.08 -19.41 -5.26
N TRP A 583 -17.70 -18.57 -4.42
CA TRP A 583 -17.07 -17.38 -3.81
C TRP A 583 -16.27 -17.66 -2.53
N HIS A 584 -16.21 -18.90 -2.04
CA HIS A 584 -15.64 -19.20 -0.72
C HIS A 584 -14.14 -18.82 -0.58
N VAL A 585 -13.39 -18.69 -1.68
CA VAL A 585 -11.99 -18.22 -1.64
C VAL A 585 -11.96 -16.71 -1.38
N GLU A 586 -12.78 -15.93 -2.06
CA GLU A 586 -12.97 -14.50 -1.81
C GLU A 586 -13.57 -14.23 -0.41
N GLU A 587 -14.48 -15.07 0.09
CA GLU A 587 -15.02 -15.01 1.45
C GLU A 587 -13.91 -15.19 2.50
N PHE A 588 -13.08 -16.23 2.40
CA PHE A 588 -11.98 -16.45 3.34
C PHE A 588 -10.93 -15.31 3.25
N GLY A 589 -10.64 -14.82 2.04
CA GLY A 589 -9.75 -13.67 1.83
C GLY A 589 -10.21 -12.38 2.52
N LEU A 590 -11.52 -12.09 2.47
CA LEU A 590 -12.12 -10.96 3.19
C LEU A 590 -11.91 -11.09 4.71
N LEU A 591 -12.13 -12.28 5.27
CA LEU A 591 -11.94 -12.54 6.71
C LEU A 591 -10.47 -12.34 7.12
N VAL A 592 -9.53 -12.83 6.29
CA VAL A 592 -8.09 -12.60 6.51
C VAL A 592 -7.80 -11.10 6.59
N ASP A 593 -8.19 -10.31 5.59
CA ASP A 593 -7.82 -8.90 5.56
C ASP A 593 -8.51 -8.08 6.66
N VAL A 594 -9.78 -8.38 7.02
CA VAL A 594 -10.46 -7.74 8.15
C VAL A 594 -9.76 -8.03 9.48
N TYR A 595 -9.58 -9.30 9.85
CA TYR A 595 -9.00 -9.64 11.16
C TYR A 595 -7.52 -9.24 11.24
N ARG A 596 -6.77 -9.32 10.13
CA ARG A 596 -5.37 -8.86 10.04
C ARG A 596 -5.24 -7.33 10.14
N SER A 597 -6.16 -6.57 9.55
CA SER A 597 -6.16 -5.10 9.65
C SER A 597 -6.54 -4.65 11.06
N ARG A 598 -7.51 -5.33 11.69
CA ARG A 598 -7.89 -5.16 13.11
C ARG A 598 -6.75 -5.47 14.06
N ALA A 599 -6.11 -6.65 13.96
CA ALA A 599 -5.02 -7.07 14.85
C ALA A 599 -3.80 -6.13 14.83
N ARG A 600 -3.60 -5.37 13.73
CA ARG A 600 -2.55 -4.34 13.59
C ARG A 600 -2.87 -2.99 14.25
N GLN A 601 -4.14 -2.73 14.58
CA GLN A 601 -4.62 -1.45 15.12
C GLN A 601 -5.19 -1.55 16.53
N ALA A 602 -5.49 -2.78 16.99
CA ALA A 602 -6.03 -3.05 18.31
C ALA A 602 -5.04 -2.72 19.46
N PRO A 603 -5.54 -2.37 20.66
CA PRO A 603 -4.72 -2.25 21.86
C PRO A 603 -4.36 -3.64 22.43
N ASN A 604 -3.29 -3.70 23.22
CA ASN A 604 -2.68 -4.93 23.73
C ASN A 604 -3.62 -6.09 24.16
N PRO A 605 -4.70 -5.90 24.97
CA PRO A 605 -5.51 -7.04 25.41
C PRO A 605 -6.26 -7.74 24.27
N ASP A 606 -6.69 -7.01 23.24
CA ASP A 606 -7.51 -7.56 22.15
C ASP A 606 -6.65 -8.18 21.02
N ILE A 607 -5.34 -7.90 21.02
CA ILE A 607 -4.42 -8.37 19.97
C ILE A 607 -4.34 -9.91 19.92
N GLU A 608 -4.36 -10.60 21.06
CA GLU A 608 -4.29 -12.08 21.10
C GLU A 608 -5.58 -12.75 20.57
N GLU A 609 -6.72 -12.22 20.99
CA GLU A 609 -8.06 -12.55 20.47
C GLU A 609 -8.12 -12.38 18.95
N LEU A 610 -7.70 -11.23 18.43
CA LEU A 610 -7.74 -10.91 17.00
C LEU A 610 -6.69 -11.68 16.19
N ASN A 611 -5.52 -11.96 16.75
CA ASN A 611 -4.51 -12.83 16.13
C ASN A 611 -5.00 -14.29 16.02
N SER A 612 -5.71 -14.83 17.01
CA SER A 612 -6.27 -16.19 16.90
C SER A 612 -7.35 -16.30 15.81
N ARG A 613 -8.22 -15.28 15.69
CA ARG A 613 -9.23 -15.17 14.62
C ARG A 613 -8.57 -14.98 13.24
N TRP A 614 -7.57 -14.11 13.13
CA TRP A 614 -6.80 -13.92 11.90
C TRP A 614 -6.06 -15.20 11.49
N LYS A 615 -5.41 -15.92 12.43
CA LYS A 615 -4.77 -17.20 12.12
C LYS A 615 -5.77 -18.18 11.53
N ALA A 616 -6.95 -18.38 12.14
CA ALA A 616 -7.95 -19.29 11.60
C ALA A 616 -8.42 -18.90 10.19
N ALA A 617 -8.65 -17.61 9.92
CA ALA A 617 -8.96 -17.14 8.57
C ALA A 617 -7.81 -17.41 7.58
N GLN A 618 -6.55 -17.23 8.00
CA GLN A 618 -5.38 -17.51 7.17
C GLN A 618 -5.22 -19.01 6.92
N ASP A 619 -5.40 -19.85 7.93
CA ASP A 619 -5.33 -21.30 7.82
C ASP A 619 -6.42 -21.82 6.85
N LEU A 620 -7.65 -21.26 6.91
CA LEU A 620 -8.74 -21.54 5.95
C LEU A 620 -8.34 -21.21 4.51
N CYS A 621 -7.74 -20.04 4.27
CA CYS A 621 -7.18 -19.69 2.95
C CYS A 621 -6.05 -20.64 2.53
N SER A 622 -5.15 -20.97 3.45
CA SER A 622 -3.97 -21.80 3.17
C SER A 622 -4.35 -23.24 2.82
N VAL A 623 -5.33 -23.84 3.49
CA VAL A 623 -5.84 -25.19 3.14
C VAL A 623 -6.51 -25.18 1.76
N ALA A 624 -7.31 -24.17 1.45
CA ALA A 624 -7.94 -24.04 0.12
C ALA A 624 -6.89 -23.80 -0.99
N ALA A 625 -5.85 -23.00 -0.71
CA ALA A 625 -4.73 -22.80 -1.64
C ALA A 625 -3.93 -24.09 -1.86
N CYS A 626 -3.66 -24.87 -0.81
CA CYS A 626 -3.00 -26.17 -0.92
C CYS A 626 -3.81 -27.15 -1.79
N ALA A 627 -5.12 -27.23 -1.56
CA ALA A 627 -6.00 -28.11 -2.34
C ALA A 627 -5.98 -27.76 -3.83
N ASN A 628 -6.17 -26.47 -4.17
CA ASN A 628 -6.10 -26.01 -5.56
C ASN A 628 -4.70 -26.23 -6.17
N ALA A 629 -3.62 -25.96 -5.42
CA ALA A 629 -2.25 -26.13 -5.93
C ALA A 629 -1.93 -27.58 -6.32
N PHE A 630 -2.46 -28.57 -5.59
CA PHE A 630 -2.35 -29.99 -5.94
C PHE A 630 -3.25 -30.43 -7.10
N GLU A 631 -4.30 -29.67 -7.45
CA GLU A 631 -5.07 -29.87 -8.68
C GLU A 631 -4.34 -29.25 -9.90
N ASP A 632 -3.66 -28.11 -9.71
CA ASP A 632 -2.93 -27.39 -10.77
C ASP A 632 -1.52 -27.96 -11.06
N CYS A 633 -0.71 -28.34 -10.06
CA CYS A 633 0.67 -28.85 -10.29
C CYS A 633 1.30 -29.71 -9.15
N LYS A 634 2.54 -30.18 -9.39
CA LYS A 634 3.18 -31.30 -8.67
C LYS A 634 4.11 -30.94 -7.49
N ASP A 635 3.89 -29.81 -6.81
CA ASP A 635 4.69 -29.42 -5.65
C ASP A 635 3.90 -29.56 -4.34
N GLY A 636 4.59 -29.86 -3.23
CA GLY A 636 3.95 -30.19 -1.95
C GLY A 636 4.52 -29.40 -0.77
N ASP A 637 3.65 -28.65 -0.09
CA ASP A 637 4.02 -27.81 1.06
C ASP A 637 4.10 -28.59 2.38
N GLN A 638 5.19 -28.38 3.12
CA GLN A 638 5.40 -28.97 4.46
C GLN A 638 4.37 -28.48 5.49
N TRP A 639 3.84 -27.26 5.32
CA TRP A 639 2.93 -26.59 6.26
C TRP A 639 1.66 -27.39 6.60
N LEU A 640 1.11 -28.15 5.64
CA LEU A 640 -0.15 -28.86 5.86
C LEU A 640 -0.01 -29.97 6.93
N ILE A 641 1.14 -30.62 7.03
CA ILE A 641 1.37 -31.67 8.05
C ILE A 641 1.46 -31.06 9.45
N ASP A 642 2.19 -29.96 9.63
CA ASP A 642 2.25 -29.25 10.91
C ASP A 642 0.88 -28.66 11.31
N PHE A 643 0.06 -28.23 10.34
CA PHE A 643 -1.33 -27.82 10.57
C PHE A 643 -2.21 -29.01 11.01
N LEU A 644 -2.12 -30.15 10.32
CA LEU A 644 -2.86 -31.37 10.66
C LEU A 644 -2.47 -31.90 12.04
N GLU A 645 -1.19 -31.87 12.40
CA GLU A 645 -0.75 -32.17 13.76
C GLU A 645 -1.42 -31.26 14.80
N GLN A 646 -1.43 -29.94 14.56
CA GLN A 646 -2.04 -29.01 15.51
C GLN A 646 -3.55 -29.29 15.65
N LEU A 647 -4.26 -29.48 14.54
CA LEU A 647 -5.69 -29.81 14.54
C LEU A 647 -5.97 -31.12 15.29
N MET A 648 -5.19 -32.18 15.05
CA MET A 648 -5.38 -33.48 15.70
C MET A 648 -5.05 -33.45 17.21
N ARG A 649 -4.06 -32.64 17.65
CA ARG A 649 -3.81 -32.43 19.08
C ARG A 649 -5.00 -31.73 19.75
N GLU A 650 -5.54 -30.69 19.14
CA GLU A 650 -6.72 -29.96 19.64
C GLU A 650 -7.95 -30.88 19.70
N CYS A 651 -8.15 -31.77 18.71
CA CYS A 651 -9.18 -32.81 18.74
C CYS A 651 -9.07 -33.74 19.96
N ILE A 652 -7.87 -34.24 20.27
CA ILE A 652 -7.66 -35.11 21.45
C ILE A 652 -7.94 -34.35 22.75
N LEU A 653 -7.42 -33.13 22.88
CA LEU A 653 -7.62 -32.30 24.07
C LEU A 653 -9.10 -31.95 24.30
N PHE A 654 -9.88 -31.79 23.21
CA PHE A 654 -11.32 -31.58 23.27
C PHE A 654 -12.11 -32.85 23.65
N GLN A 655 -11.65 -34.04 23.26
CA GLN A 655 -12.27 -35.32 23.66
C GLN A 655 -11.94 -35.69 25.11
N GLU A 656 -10.71 -35.47 25.57
CA GLU A 656 -10.26 -35.79 26.93
C GLU A 656 -10.77 -34.78 27.98
N GLY A 657 -11.19 -33.58 27.56
CA GLY A 657 -11.73 -32.53 28.44
C GLY A 657 -13.21 -32.61 28.79
N SER A 658 -13.98 -33.59 28.27
CA SER A 658 -15.44 -33.59 28.38
C SER A 658 -16.02 -34.70 29.27
N SER A 659 -16.22 -34.40 30.56
CA SER A 659 -17.34 -34.97 31.32
C SER A 659 -18.61 -34.17 31.00
N VAL A 660 -19.67 -34.86 30.57
CA VAL A 660 -20.77 -34.26 29.78
C VAL A 660 -21.67 -33.28 30.56
N GLU A 661 -21.56 -33.23 31.89
CA GLU A 661 -22.53 -32.53 32.75
C GLU A 661 -22.11 -31.11 33.21
N ASP A 662 -20.86 -30.66 32.98
CA ASP A 662 -20.30 -29.46 33.63
C ASP A 662 -19.91 -28.31 32.66
N VAL A 663 -20.77 -28.05 31.65
CA VAL A 663 -20.56 -26.98 30.64
C VAL A 663 -20.87 -25.60 31.23
N LYS A 664 -19.88 -25.03 31.92
CA LYS A 664 -19.97 -23.67 32.50
C LYS A 664 -20.06 -22.59 31.41
N PRO A 665 -20.94 -21.56 31.56
CA PRO A 665 -21.09 -20.49 30.58
C PRO A 665 -19.83 -19.61 30.52
N GLY A 666 -19.01 -19.82 29.50
CA GLY A 666 -17.73 -19.10 29.32
C GLY A 666 -16.65 -19.88 28.55
N LEU A 667 -16.84 -21.18 28.28
CA LEU A 667 -15.87 -22.00 27.54
C LEU A 667 -15.81 -21.60 26.05
N THR A 668 -14.76 -20.89 25.64
CA THR A 668 -14.58 -20.48 24.23
C THR A 668 -13.96 -21.60 23.39
N LEU A 669 -14.65 -22.09 22.35
CA LEU A 669 -14.09 -23.09 21.44
C LEU A 669 -12.89 -22.56 20.63
N PRO A 670 -11.82 -23.36 20.44
CA PRO A 670 -10.72 -23.06 19.55
C PRO A 670 -11.18 -22.73 18.11
N PRO A 671 -10.69 -21.62 17.50
CA PRO A 671 -11.00 -21.23 16.12
C PRO A 671 -10.70 -22.31 15.06
N ILE A 672 -9.70 -23.17 15.31
CA ILE A 672 -9.23 -24.20 14.36
C ILE A 672 -10.32 -25.22 13.98
N PHE A 673 -11.31 -25.44 14.84
CA PHE A 673 -12.42 -26.36 14.57
C PHE A 673 -13.39 -25.89 13.46
N LEU A 674 -13.27 -24.64 12.97
CA LEU A 674 -13.98 -24.22 11.76
C LEU A 674 -13.64 -25.07 10.53
N HIS A 675 -12.43 -25.65 10.49
CA HIS A 675 -12.03 -26.59 9.42
C HIS A 675 -12.79 -27.93 9.47
N LEU A 676 -13.36 -28.29 10.63
CA LEU A 676 -14.20 -29.48 10.79
C LEU A 676 -15.68 -29.17 10.58
N LEU A 677 -16.12 -27.96 10.93
CA LEU A 677 -17.54 -27.59 10.94
C LEU A 677 -18.03 -26.91 9.65
N HIS A 678 -17.21 -26.15 8.93
CA HIS A 678 -17.68 -25.44 7.73
C HIS A 678 -17.60 -26.35 6.49
N PRO A 679 -18.72 -26.65 5.79
CA PRO A 679 -18.75 -27.68 4.73
C PRO A 679 -17.71 -27.49 3.61
N HIS A 680 -17.48 -26.25 3.16
CA HIS A 680 -16.43 -25.99 2.17
C HIS A 680 -15.02 -26.16 2.76
N ALA A 681 -14.79 -25.73 4.00
CA ALA A 681 -13.47 -25.89 4.64
C ALA A 681 -13.12 -27.36 4.87
N PHE A 682 -14.10 -28.15 5.33
CA PHE A 682 -13.97 -29.59 5.51
C PHE A 682 -13.73 -30.31 4.17
N ARG A 683 -14.45 -29.93 3.11
CA ARG A 683 -14.21 -30.42 1.74
C ARG A 683 -12.78 -30.12 1.28
N GLN A 684 -12.31 -28.89 1.44
CA GLN A 684 -10.95 -28.49 1.03
C GLN A 684 -9.87 -29.21 1.85
N LEU A 685 -10.08 -29.36 3.17
CA LEU A 685 -9.18 -30.14 4.03
C LEU A 685 -9.12 -31.61 3.58
N ARG A 686 -10.25 -32.24 3.28
CA ARG A 686 -10.31 -33.62 2.78
C ARG A 686 -9.60 -33.79 1.43
N VAL A 687 -9.77 -32.84 0.51
CA VAL A 687 -9.07 -32.83 -0.79
C VAL A 687 -7.56 -32.68 -0.58
N ALA A 688 -7.11 -31.77 0.29
CA ALA A 688 -5.70 -31.57 0.60
C ALA A 688 -5.06 -32.81 1.28
N VAL A 689 -5.74 -33.43 2.24
CA VAL A 689 -5.30 -34.70 2.88
C VAL A 689 -5.19 -35.82 1.83
N SER A 690 -6.20 -35.99 0.98
CA SER A 690 -6.20 -36.96 -0.11
C SER A 690 -5.06 -36.73 -1.12
N ALA A 691 -4.79 -35.47 -1.46
CA ALA A 691 -3.71 -35.10 -2.38
C ALA A 691 -2.33 -35.38 -1.79
N VAL A 692 -2.08 -34.98 -0.54
CA VAL A 692 -0.81 -35.25 0.16
C VAL A 692 -0.62 -36.75 0.41
N GLY A 693 -1.69 -37.50 0.73
CA GLY A 693 -1.64 -38.96 0.83
C GLY A 693 -1.24 -39.64 -0.50
N ARG A 694 -1.84 -39.22 -1.61
CA ARG A 694 -1.46 -39.68 -2.97
C ARG A 694 -0.03 -39.29 -3.34
N PHE A 695 0.41 -38.09 -3.00
CA PHE A 695 1.79 -37.63 -3.22
C PHE A 695 2.80 -38.44 -2.41
N TYR A 696 2.53 -38.66 -1.12
CA TYR A 696 3.36 -39.51 -0.26
C TYR A 696 3.46 -40.95 -0.79
N GLU A 697 2.34 -41.58 -1.19
CA GLU A 697 2.38 -42.91 -1.82
C GLU A 697 3.23 -42.92 -3.12
N TYR A 698 3.16 -41.86 -3.92
CA TYR A 698 3.97 -41.71 -5.15
C TYR A 698 5.47 -41.57 -4.82
N VAL A 699 5.84 -40.69 -3.89
CA VAL A 699 7.23 -40.50 -3.44
C VAL A 699 7.78 -41.79 -2.84
N LYS A 700 6.99 -42.55 -2.08
CA LYS A 700 7.38 -43.84 -1.51
C LYS A 700 7.68 -44.89 -2.59
N LYS A 701 6.95 -44.88 -3.71
CA LYS A 701 7.12 -45.79 -4.86
C LYS A 701 8.25 -45.40 -5.84
N LEU A 702 8.73 -44.15 -5.82
CA LEU A 702 9.84 -43.71 -6.68
C LEU A 702 11.18 -44.37 -6.30
N ASN A 703 11.95 -44.82 -7.29
CA ASN A 703 13.31 -45.36 -7.12
C ASN A 703 14.36 -44.39 -7.73
N PRO A 704 14.76 -43.32 -7.01
CA PRO A 704 15.73 -42.36 -7.51
C PRO A 704 17.15 -42.97 -7.64
N SER A 705 17.78 -42.75 -8.79
CA SER A 705 19.15 -43.19 -9.09
C SER A 705 20.26 -42.22 -8.65
N VAL A 706 19.90 -40.98 -8.28
CA VAL A 706 20.83 -39.92 -7.88
C VAL A 706 20.77 -39.72 -6.37
N GLU A 707 21.92 -39.65 -5.71
CA GLU A 707 22.09 -39.49 -4.27
C GLU A 707 21.24 -38.35 -3.68
N ASN A 708 21.30 -37.14 -4.27
CA ASN A 708 20.48 -36.00 -3.85
C ASN A 708 18.97 -36.28 -3.89
N ALA A 709 18.50 -37.09 -4.84
CA ALA A 709 17.09 -37.47 -4.96
C ALA A 709 16.71 -38.62 -4.01
N GLN A 710 17.66 -39.48 -3.63
CA GLN A 710 17.49 -40.45 -2.54
C GLN A 710 17.36 -39.73 -1.18
N ILE A 711 18.22 -38.74 -0.93
CA ILE A 711 18.16 -37.88 0.27
C ILE A 711 16.83 -37.11 0.32
N ALA A 712 16.41 -36.50 -0.80
CA ALA A 712 15.13 -35.79 -0.87
C ALA A 712 13.92 -36.72 -0.67
N LYS A 713 13.94 -37.95 -1.22
CA LYS A 713 12.91 -38.98 -0.94
C LYS A 713 12.87 -39.32 0.54
N GLY A 714 14.03 -39.54 1.17
CA GLY A 714 14.14 -39.82 2.61
C GLY A 714 13.46 -38.73 3.44
N ILE A 715 13.91 -37.48 3.28
CA ILE A 715 13.37 -36.32 4.02
C ILE A 715 11.84 -36.18 3.86
N LEU A 716 11.29 -36.37 2.66
CA LEU A 716 9.85 -36.24 2.41
C LEU A 716 9.02 -37.40 3.00
N VAL A 717 9.57 -38.62 3.05
CA VAL A 717 8.91 -39.78 3.68
C VAL A 717 9.01 -39.67 5.20
N ASP A 718 10.21 -39.38 5.73
CA ASP A 718 10.48 -39.23 7.16
C ASP A 718 9.61 -38.13 7.79
N PHE A 719 9.35 -37.03 7.08
CA PHE A 719 8.49 -35.94 7.55
C PHE A 719 7.06 -36.39 7.85
N VAL A 720 6.47 -37.23 6.98
CA VAL A 720 5.13 -37.79 7.21
C VAL A 720 5.19 -38.91 8.26
N ASP A 721 6.17 -39.81 8.18
CA ASP A 721 6.30 -40.96 9.11
C ASP A 721 6.60 -40.53 10.56
N CYS A 722 7.19 -39.34 10.77
CA CYS A 722 7.41 -38.71 12.07
C CYS A 722 6.21 -37.93 12.62
N SER A 723 5.21 -37.57 11.81
CA SER A 723 4.05 -36.77 12.26
C SER A 723 3.11 -37.52 13.22
N GLY A 724 3.14 -38.86 13.18
CA GLY A 724 2.23 -39.72 13.93
C GLY A 724 0.83 -39.86 13.32
N LEU A 725 0.60 -39.37 12.09
CA LEU A 725 -0.70 -39.41 11.41
C LEU A 725 -0.73 -40.46 10.29
N ASN A 726 -1.76 -41.31 10.27
CA ASN A 726 -2.06 -42.17 9.12
C ASN A 726 -3.07 -41.47 8.19
N LEU A 727 -2.55 -40.79 7.17
CA LEU A 727 -3.35 -39.98 6.24
C LEU A 727 -4.49 -40.78 5.56
N LYS A 728 -4.32 -42.09 5.37
CA LYS A 728 -5.30 -42.95 4.70
C LYS A 728 -6.50 -43.31 5.58
N GLU A 729 -6.24 -43.61 6.86
CA GLU A 729 -7.31 -43.83 7.85
C GLU A 729 -8.01 -42.51 8.19
N LEU A 730 -7.26 -41.39 8.22
CA LEU A 730 -7.81 -40.06 8.38
C LEU A 730 -8.72 -39.67 7.20
N GLU A 731 -8.35 -39.98 5.95
CA GLU A 731 -9.21 -39.75 4.78
C GLU A 731 -10.53 -40.55 4.88
N VAL A 732 -10.48 -41.81 5.32
CA VAL A 732 -11.68 -42.64 5.55
C VAL A 732 -12.56 -42.05 6.66
N ALA A 733 -11.97 -41.63 7.79
CA ALA A 733 -12.70 -40.97 8.88
C ALA A 733 -13.34 -39.65 8.43
N MET A 734 -12.65 -38.86 7.60
CA MET A 734 -13.19 -37.63 7.01
C MET A 734 -14.32 -37.90 6.01
N VAL A 735 -14.27 -38.99 5.23
CA VAL A 735 -15.40 -39.39 4.39
C VAL A 735 -16.60 -39.78 5.26
N ALA A 736 -16.38 -40.57 6.32
CA ALA A 736 -17.43 -41.01 7.25
C ALA A 736 -18.03 -39.90 8.15
N ALA A 737 -17.47 -38.68 8.12
CA ALA A 737 -18.00 -37.50 8.80
C ALA A 737 -18.53 -36.42 7.82
N ALA A 738 -18.46 -36.65 6.50
CA ALA A 738 -18.83 -35.63 5.52
C ALA A 738 -20.33 -35.30 5.49
N ASP A 739 -21.19 -36.31 5.67
CA ASP A 739 -22.65 -36.12 5.62
C ASP A 739 -23.17 -35.36 6.86
N ASP A 740 -22.65 -35.66 8.04
CA ASP A 740 -22.92 -34.91 9.29
C ASP A 740 -22.65 -33.41 9.13
N VAL A 741 -21.51 -33.05 8.52
CA VAL A 741 -21.11 -31.66 8.29
C VAL A 741 -22.08 -30.96 7.32
N MET A 742 -22.65 -31.67 6.35
CA MET A 742 -23.65 -31.13 5.41
C MET A 742 -25.02 -30.90 6.05
N LEU A 743 -25.33 -31.55 7.17
CA LEU A 743 -26.60 -31.43 7.90
C LEU A 743 -26.61 -30.28 8.93
N LEU A 744 -25.50 -29.56 9.11
CA LEU A 744 -25.36 -28.47 10.08
C LEU A 744 -26.15 -27.20 9.70
N ASN A 745 -26.64 -26.49 10.72
CA ASN A 745 -27.42 -25.25 10.53
C ASN A 745 -26.60 -24.14 9.84
N GLY A 746 -26.97 -23.82 8.60
CA GLY A 746 -26.34 -22.79 7.77
C GLY A 746 -26.29 -21.39 8.39
N GLU A 747 -27.23 -21.00 9.26
CA GLU A 747 -27.14 -19.70 9.95
C GLU A 747 -26.00 -19.66 10.98
N ASP A 748 -25.90 -20.69 11.82
CA ASP A 748 -24.84 -20.76 12.83
C ASP A 748 -23.48 -21.02 12.20
N LEU A 749 -23.41 -21.72 11.06
CA LEU A 749 -22.21 -21.79 10.23
C LEU A 749 -21.79 -20.41 9.71
N ARG A 750 -22.70 -19.63 9.09
CA ARG A 750 -22.41 -18.27 8.62
C ARG A 750 -21.94 -17.36 9.76
N ARG A 751 -22.58 -17.41 10.94
CA ARG A 751 -22.18 -16.62 12.12
C ARG A 751 -20.84 -17.08 12.71
N SER A 752 -20.55 -18.39 12.67
CA SER A 752 -19.27 -18.95 13.11
C SER A 752 -18.12 -18.55 12.17
N LEU A 753 -18.38 -18.51 10.87
CA LEU A 753 -17.43 -18.06 9.85
C LEU A 753 -17.16 -16.54 9.97
N ALA A 754 -18.21 -15.71 10.08
CA ALA A 754 -18.10 -14.27 10.26
C ALA A 754 -17.28 -13.86 11.50
N SER A 755 -17.47 -14.55 12.62
CA SER A 755 -16.70 -14.34 13.85
C SER A 755 -15.32 -15.04 13.85
N CYS A 756 -15.05 -15.90 12.86
CA CYS A 756 -13.91 -16.83 12.84
C CYS A 756 -13.79 -17.66 14.15
N ARG A 757 -14.94 -18.08 14.71
CA ARG A 757 -15.05 -18.93 15.91
C ARG A 757 -16.26 -19.87 15.84
N PRO A 758 -16.14 -21.16 16.20
CA PRO A 758 -17.31 -22.03 16.34
C PRO A 758 -18.30 -21.51 17.39
N ARG A 759 -19.60 -21.48 17.04
CA ARG A 759 -20.67 -21.21 18.01
C ARG A 759 -20.90 -22.39 18.96
N LEU A 760 -21.34 -22.07 20.18
CA LEU A 760 -21.64 -23.07 21.22
C LEU A 760 -22.78 -24.04 20.83
N SER A 761 -23.70 -23.63 19.96
CA SER A 761 -24.74 -24.49 19.39
C SER A 761 -24.19 -25.65 18.51
N LEU A 762 -22.94 -25.56 18.05
CA LEU A 762 -22.27 -26.59 17.25
C LEU A 762 -21.40 -27.54 18.10
N THR A 763 -21.39 -27.41 19.43
CA THR A 763 -20.55 -28.21 20.35
C THR A 763 -20.83 -29.71 20.27
N THR A 764 -22.09 -30.11 20.21
CA THR A 764 -22.52 -31.51 20.15
C THR A 764 -22.03 -32.19 18.87
N ALA A 765 -22.36 -31.60 17.71
CA ALA A 765 -21.93 -32.11 16.42
C ALA A 765 -20.40 -32.08 16.25
N LEU A 766 -19.72 -31.05 16.77
CA LEU A 766 -18.25 -31.02 16.81
C LEU A 766 -17.70 -32.23 17.60
N HIS A 767 -18.28 -32.54 18.75
CA HIS A 767 -17.82 -33.65 19.59
C HIS A 767 -18.07 -35.01 18.91
N ASP A 768 -19.18 -35.19 18.19
CA ASP A 768 -19.43 -36.42 17.42
C ASP A 768 -18.47 -36.57 16.21
N ILE A 769 -18.18 -35.48 15.49
CA ILE A 769 -17.18 -35.45 14.39
C ILE A 769 -15.78 -35.75 14.95
N VAL A 770 -15.37 -35.11 16.04
CA VAL A 770 -14.08 -35.32 16.71
C VAL A 770 -13.95 -36.75 17.21
N ARG A 771 -15.00 -37.34 17.79
CA ARG A 771 -15.00 -38.74 18.21
C ARG A 771 -14.72 -39.68 17.03
N ARG A 772 -15.41 -39.50 15.89
CA ARG A 772 -15.13 -40.29 14.67
C ARG A 772 -13.70 -40.14 14.16
N MET A 773 -13.10 -38.96 14.31
CA MET A 773 -11.70 -38.74 13.92
C MET A 773 -10.70 -39.46 14.84
N VAL A 774 -10.83 -39.32 16.16
CA VAL A 774 -9.85 -39.91 17.10
C VAL A 774 -10.01 -41.42 17.24
N ASP A 775 -11.24 -41.93 17.20
CA ASP A 775 -11.53 -43.36 17.37
C ASP A 775 -11.23 -44.18 16.09
N SER A 776 -10.90 -43.51 14.96
CA SER A 776 -10.60 -44.14 13.66
C SER A 776 -9.30 -44.96 13.61
N GLY A 777 -8.45 -44.88 14.64
CA GLY A 777 -7.11 -45.46 14.66
C GLY A 777 -6.03 -44.59 13.97
N ALA A 778 -6.42 -43.56 13.22
CA ALA A 778 -5.52 -42.76 12.37
C ALA A 778 -4.44 -41.94 13.11
N ILE A 779 -4.47 -41.88 14.45
CA ILE A 779 -3.63 -41.00 15.26
C ILE A 779 -2.77 -41.78 16.27
N ASN A 780 -1.46 -41.81 16.04
CA ASN A 780 -0.49 -42.36 16.97
C ASN A 780 -0.18 -41.33 18.08
N ARG A 781 -0.99 -41.31 19.16
CA ARG A 781 -0.89 -40.31 20.24
C ARG A 781 0.55 -40.08 20.75
N PRO A 782 1.40 -41.12 21.02
CA PRO A 782 2.77 -40.91 21.48
C PRO A 782 3.65 -40.14 20.47
N ARG A 783 3.61 -40.48 19.17
CA ARG A 783 4.38 -39.78 18.14
C ARG A 783 3.86 -38.37 17.87
N LEU A 784 2.53 -38.18 17.91
CA LEU A 784 1.92 -36.88 17.68
C LEU A 784 2.32 -35.85 18.74
N PHE A 785 2.46 -36.25 20.02
CA PHE A 785 2.84 -35.33 21.10
C PHE A 785 4.35 -35.22 21.34
N ILE A 786 5.13 -36.27 21.08
CA ILE A 786 6.57 -36.33 21.38
C ILE A 786 7.38 -36.54 20.10
N LYS A 787 7.94 -35.46 19.53
CA LYS A 787 8.77 -35.57 18.32
C LYS A 787 10.19 -36.07 18.68
N PRO A 788 10.89 -36.78 17.77
CA PRO A 788 12.30 -37.16 17.98
C PRO A 788 13.23 -35.98 18.34
N GLN A 789 12.91 -34.78 17.84
CA GLN A 789 13.63 -33.55 18.14
C GLN A 789 13.54 -33.15 19.63
N ASP A 790 12.41 -33.43 20.29
CA ASP A 790 12.19 -33.14 21.72
C ASP A 790 13.08 -34.01 22.63
N PHE A 791 13.62 -35.13 22.12
CA PHE A 791 14.63 -35.94 22.83
C PHE A 791 16.07 -35.46 22.56
N VAL A 792 16.36 -35.00 21.33
CA VAL A 792 17.72 -34.54 20.95
C VAL A 792 18.12 -33.25 21.68
N THR A 793 17.18 -32.34 21.92
CA THR A 793 17.40 -31.13 22.73
C THR A 793 17.84 -31.46 24.16
N GLY A 794 17.44 -32.61 24.71
CA GLY A 794 17.90 -33.09 26.01
C GLY A 794 19.42 -33.36 26.09
N VAL A 795 20.08 -33.61 24.96
CA VAL A 795 21.51 -33.94 24.87
C VAL A 795 22.34 -32.77 24.35
N SER A 796 21.77 -31.87 23.55
CA SER A 796 22.47 -30.74 22.91
C SER A 796 22.37 -29.39 23.65
N ASN A 797 21.70 -29.33 24.81
CA ASN A 797 21.45 -28.11 25.58
C ASN A 797 22.69 -27.54 26.31
N PHE A 798 23.66 -27.02 25.56
CA PHE A 798 24.66 -26.06 26.03
C PHE A 798 24.74 -24.76 25.19
N GLU A 799 23.99 -24.65 24.09
CA GLU A 799 23.92 -23.42 23.27
C GLU A 799 22.65 -22.59 23.53
N LEU A 800 22.83 -21.28 23.72
CA LEU A 800 21.79 -20.33 24.11
C LEU A 800 20.94 -19.83 22.92
N VAL A 801 20.00 -20.66 22.46
CA VAL A 801 18.91 -20.22 21.56
C VAL A 801 17.97 -19.27 22.32
N LYS A 802 17.64 -18.11 21.72
CA LYS A 802 16.97 -17.00 22.43
C LYS A 802 15.45 -17.12 22.54
N ASP A 803 14.84 -18.07 21.84
CA ASP A 803 13.38 -18.16 21.71
C ASP A 803 12.67 -18.80 22.92
N ALA A 804 13.45 -19.43 23.82
CA ALA A 804 12.99 -20.01 25.10
C ALA A 804 12.44 -18.99 26.14
N LEU A 805 12.22 -17.74 25.73
CA LEU A 805 11.52 -16.73 26.53
C LEU A 805 9.99 -16.82 26.41
N ASN A 806 9.46 -17.40 25.32
CA ASN A 806 8.00 -17.51 25.09
C ASN A 806 7.40 -18.89 25.46
N ASP A 807 8.22 -19.87 25.84
CA ASP A 807 7.77 -21.23 26.18
C ASP A 807 7.37 -21.41 27.66
N ARG A 808 7.59 -20.41 28.52
CA ARG A 808 7.28 -20.53 29.96
C ARG A 808 5.79 -20.54 30.28
N ASP A 809 5.02 -19.87 29.43
CA ASP A 809 3.57 -19.78 29.52
C ASP A 809 2.91 -20.73 28.52
N ARG A 810 3.59 -21.84 28.15
CA ARG A 810 3.05 -22.89 27.27
C ARG A 810 2.94 -24.22 28.00
N ASP A 811 1.87 -24.95 27.71
CA ASP A 811 1.70 -26.33 28.16
C ASP A 811 2.65 -27.25 27.39
N ILE A 812 3.25 -28.20 28.11
CA ILE A 812 4.24 -29.15 27.60
C ILE A 812 3.63 -30.12 26.59
N VAL A 813 2.33 -30.45 26.74
CA VAL A 813 1.63 -31.43 25.89
C VAL A 813 1.07 -30.78 24.63
N SER A 814 0.18 -29.80 24.75
CA SER A 814 -0.41 -29.08 23.61
C SER A 814 0.60 -28.21 22.84
N LYS A 815 1.66 -27.73 23.52
CA LYS A 815 2.55 -26.64 23.09
C LYS A 815 1.80 -25.30 22.86
N GLY A 816 0.54 -25.21 23.32
CA GLY A 816 -0.32 -24.02 23.33
C GLY A 816 -0.12 -23.16 24.58
N LEU A 817 -0.59 -21.91 24.55
CA LEU A 817 -0.36 -20.94 25.62
C LEU A 817 -1.35 -21.11 26.79
N LEU A 818 -0.81 -21.26 28.00
CA LEU A 818 -1.52 -21.36 29.27
C LEU A 818 -2.25 -20.05 29.55
N ARG A 819 -3.56 -20.01 29.27
CA ARG A 819 -4.44 -18.96 29.80
C ARG A 819 -4.43 -19.03 31.33
N SER A 820 -4.27 -17.88 31.99
CA SER A 820 -4.32 -17.77 33.45
C SER A 820 -5.75 -17.88 33.98
N GLN A 821 -6.34 -19.08 33.89
CA GLN A 821 -7.55 -19.44 34.63
C GLN A 821 -7.16 -20.02 36.01
N GLY A 822 -8.08 -19.92 36.96
CA GLY A 822 -7.81 -20.21 38.38
C GLY A 822 -7.39 -21.65 38.65
N HIS A 823 -6.75 -21.86 39.81
CA HIS A 823 -6.29 -23.17 40.26
C HIS A 823 -7.40 -24.23 40.22
N ASN A 824 -7.35 -25.13 39.23
CA ASN A 824 -7.41 -26.59 39.38
C ASN A 824 -7.51 -27.28 38.01
N ASN A 825 -6.45 -27.99 37.61
CA ASN A 825 -6.48 -29.20 36.79
C ASN A 825 -5.06 -29.77 36.72
N VAL A 826 -4.87 -31.03 37.13
CA VAL A 826 -3.61 -31.77 37.02
C VAL A 826 -3.94 -33.16 36.50
N CYS A 827 -3.34 -33.54 35.38
CA CYS A 827 -3.64 -34.81 34.70
C CYS A 827 -3.27 -36.02 35.58
N LEU A 828 -4.17 -37.00 35.64
CA LEU A 828 -3.94 -38.29 36.29
C LEU A 828 -3.55 -39.34 35.25
N LEU A 829 -2.38 -39.96 35.43
CA LEU A 829 -2.01 -41.23 34.81
C LEU A 829 -1.46 -42.15 35.90
N GLN A 830 -2.26 -43.14 36.29
CA GLN A 830 -1.82 -44.23 37.18
C GLN A 830 -1.21 -45.38 36.38
N PRO A 831 -0.09 -45.95 36.83
CA PRO A 831 0.17 -47.38 36.73
C PRO A 831 -0.43 -48.10 37.95
N ALA A 832 -0.96 -49.31 37.77
CA ALA A 832 -1.37 -50.17 38.87
C ALA A 832 -0.16 -50.93 39.45
N GLU A 833 -0.14 -51.20 40.76
CA GLU A 833 -0.21 -52.58 41.29
C GLU A 833 -0.16 -52.71 42.83
N LEU A 834 -0.49 -53.93 43.29
CA LEU A 834 -0.17 -54.59 44.57
C LEU A 834 -0.88 -54.17 45.89
N ARG A 835 -1.27 -55.22 46.63
CA ARG A 835 -1.97 -55.22 47.93
C ARG A 835 -0.98 -55.20 49.09
N LEU A 836 -1.39 -54.68 50.26
CA LEU A 836 -1.07 -55.28 51.57
C LEU A 836 -2.00 -54.76 52.70
N ARG A 837 -2.05 -55.47 53.84
CA ARG A 837 -2.95 -55.22 55.00
C ARG A 837 -2.22 -54.61 56.21
N ARG A 838 -2.92 -53.78 56.98
CA ARG A 838 -2.97 -53.64 58.48
C ARG A 838 -3.80 -52.37 58.79
N GLU A 839 -4.85 -52.34 59.62
CA GLU A 839 -5.09 -52.76 61.02
C GLU A 839 -4.84 -51.66 62.08
N ASN A 840 -5.95 -51.18 62.67
CA ASN A 840 -6.18 -50.77 64.07
C ASN A 840 -5.38 -49.61 64.71
N ALA A 841 -6.07 -48.48 64.95
CA ALA A 841 -5.80 -47.53 66.05
C ALA A 841 -7.13 -46.89 66.54
N VAL A 842 -7.17 -46.26 67.73
CA VAL A 842 -8.40 -46.10 68.56
C VAL A 842 -8.32 -44.88 69.54
N LEU A 843 -9.50 -44.36 70.00
CA LEU A 843 -9.75 -43.24 70.97
C LEU A 843 -9.55 -41.79 70.44
N GLY A 844 -10.33 -40.76 70.84
CA GLY A 844 -11.64 -40.73 71.56
C GLY A 844 -11.97 -39.43 72.33
N ARG A 845 -13.28 -39.07 72.46
CA ARG A 845 -13.89 -37.99 73.30
C ARG A 845 -13.62 -36.51 72.87
N VAL A 846 -14.35 -35.42 73.21
CA VAL A 846 -15.68 -35.05 73.82
C VAL A 846 -15.82 -33.50 73.66
N ASP A 847 -16.93 -32.74 73.53
CA ASP A 847 -18.36 -32.86 73.11
C ASP A 847 -18.92 -31.40 72.82
N TYR A 848 -20.21 -31.10 73.06
CA TYR A 848 -20.92 -29.80 73.16
C TYR A 848 -21.62 -29.14 71.94
N THR A 849 -22.81 -29.68 71.61
CA THR A 849 -24.11 -28.95 71.45
C THR A 849 -24.24 -27.68 70.59
N THR A 850 -24.87 -27.77 69.41
CA THR A 850 -26.28 -27.33 69.15
C THR A 850 -26.73 -27.66 67.71
N HIS A 851 -28.05 -27.61 67.43
CA HIS A 851 -28.73 -28.05 66.19
C HIS A 851 -29.25 -26.85 65.34
N PRO A 852 -29.75 -27.00 64.07
CA PRO A 852 -30.13 -28.24 63.35
C PRO A 852 -29.68 -28.35 61.86
N GLN A 853 -30.14 -29.42 61.19
CA GLN A 853 -30.37 -29.54 59.72
C GLN A 853 -29.19 -29.38 58.73
N ALA A 854 -28.46 -30.47 58.48
CA ALA A 854 -28.39 -31.13 57.16
C ALA A 854 -27.55 -32.42 57.24
N MET A 855 -28.03 -33.55 56.68
CA MET A 855 -27.20 -34.76 56.54
C MET A 855 -26.35 -34.67 55.27
N ALA A 856 -25.21 -33.98 55.35
CA ALA A 856 -24.13 -34.18 54.39
C ALA A 856 -23.53 -35.57 54.61
N ALA A 857 -23.44 -36.38 53.56
CA ALA A 857 -22.86 -37.72 53.66
C ALA A 857 -21.35 -37.60 53.91
N HIS A 858 -20.85 -38.22 54.99
CA HIS A 858 -19.41 -38.36 55.22
C HIS A 858 -18.81 -39.29 54.17
N THR A 859 -18.29 -38.71 53.08
CA THR A 859 -17.48 -39.42 52.10
C THR A 859 -16.16 -39.86 52.74
N THR A 860 -15.85 -41.15 52.65
CA THR A 860 -14.59 -41.75 53.14
C THR A 860 -13.40 -41.48 52.22
N VAL A 861 -13.49 -40.46 51.37
CA VAL A 861 -12.46 -40.05 50.42
C VAL A 861 -11.66 -38.91 51.08
N PRO A 862 -10.35 -39.08 51.33
CA PRO A 862 -9.53 -38.01 51.89
C PRO A 862 -9.52 -36.82 50.93
N THR A 863 -9.63 -35.62 51.49
CA THR A 863 -9.61 -34.37 50.73
C THR A 863 -8.18 -33.98 50.36
N VAL A 864 -8.02 -33.03 49.45
CA VAL A 864 -6.70 -32.68 48.88
C VAL A 864 -5.70 -32.14 49.93
N SER A 865 -6.19 -31.65 51.08
CA SER A 865 -5.37 -31.28 52.25
C SER A 865 -4.72 -32.47 52.97
N ASP A 866 -5.30 -33.65 52.83
CA ASP A 866 -5.00 -34.82 53.67
C ASP A 866 -3.98 -35.77 53.01
N ILE A 867 -3.57 -35.42 51.78
CA ILE A 867 -2.57 -36.15 50.98
C ILE A 867 -1.21 -35.47 51.15
N GLU A 868 -0.35 -36.04 52.00
CA GLU A 868 0.99 -35.49 52.24
C GLU A 868 1.83 -35.43 50.95
N VAL A 869 2.18 -34.22 50.52
CA VAL A 869 2.96 -34.00 49.29
C VAL A 869 4.41 -34.44 49.50
N PRO A 870 4.97 -35.32 48.65
CA PRO A 870 6.35 -35.79 48.77
C PRO A 870 7.37 -34.68 48.98
N GLU A 871 8.22 -34.84 50.00
CA GLU A 871 9.20 -33.84 50.43
C GLU A 871 10.16 -33.40 49.30
N THR A 872 10.45 -34.30 48.37
CA THR A 872 11.24 -34.05 47.15
C THR A 872 10.57 -33.04 46.20
N LEU A 873 9.24 -33.07 46.06
CA LEU A 873 8.47 -32.09 45.29
C LEU A 873 8.42 -30.74 46.01
N LEU A 874 8.31 -30.73 47.34
CA LEU A 874 8.38 -29.49 48.14
C LEU A 874 9.76 -28.83 48.03
N LYS A 875 10.85 -29.62 48.07
CA LYS A 875 12.22 -29.14 47.79
C LYS A 875 12.36 -28.59 46.38
N LYS A 876 11.82 -29.27 45.36
CA LYS A 876 11.84 -28.81 43.95
C LYS A 876 11.02 -27.53 43.72
N ARG A 877 9.86 -27.37 44.37
CA ARG A 877 9.06 -26.14 44.34
C ARG A 877 9.85 -24.95 44.89
N LYS A 878 10.42 -25.07 46.10
CA LYS A 878 11.27 -24.03 46.73
C LYS A 878 12.49 -23.67 45.89
N GLN A 879 13.13 -24.64 45.23
CA GLN A 879 14.24 -24.38 44.30
C GLN A 879 13.78 -23.61 43.05
N ASN A 880 12.65 -23.99 42.45
CA ASN A 880 12.09 -23.29 41.29
C ASN A 880 11.63 -21.86 41.63
N GLU A 881 11.05 -21.65 42.81
CA GLU A 881 10.66 -20.34 43.34
C GLU A 881 11.89 -19.43 43.52
N LYS A 882 12.91 -19.90 44.24
CA LYS A 882 14.18 -19.15 44.40
C LYS A 882 14.83 -18.83 43.05
N ALA A 883 14.89 -19.80 42.13
CA ALA A 883 15.44 -19.58 40.79
C ALA A 883 14.58 -18.61 39.95
N ARG A 884 13.26 -18.52 40.20
CA ARG A 884 12.38 -17.51 39.59
C ARG A 884 12.69 -16.11 40.14
N GLU A 885 12.84 -15.98 41.45
CA GLU A 885 13.22 -14.72 42.11
C GLU A 885 14.57 -14.21 41.63
N GLU A 886 15.61 -15.06 41.67
CA GLU A 886 16.96 -14.75 41.17
C GLU A 886 16.93 -14.30 39.69
N ARG A 887 16.16 -14.97 38.85
CA ARG A 887 15.96 -14.58 37.43
C ARG A 887 15.22 -13.25 37.27
N LEU A 888 14.25 -12.93 38.13
CA LEU A 888 13.52 -11.66 38.11
C LEU A 888 14.39 -10.49 38.57
N VAL A 889 15.20 -10.68 39.63
CA VAL A 889 16.19 -9.69 40.08
C VAL A 889 17.23 -9.44 38.98
N ALA A 890 17.84 -10.49 38.44
CA ALA A 890 18.81 -10.38 37.36
C ALA A 890 18.24 -9.70 36.09
N ALA A 891 16.98 -9.97 35.73
CA ALA A 891 16.32 -9.30 34.61
C ALA A 891 16.05 -7.81 34.89
N ALA A 892 15.67 -7.45 36.13
CA ALA A 892 15.48 -6.07 36.54
C ALA A 892 16.81 -5.29 36.55
N GLU A 893 17.89 -5.91 37.00
CA GLU A 893 19.25 -5.34 36.98
C GLU A 893 19.79 -5.19 35.57
N ALA A 894 19.65 -6.21 34.71
CA ALA A 894 20.00 -6.12 33.30
C ALA A 894 19.24 -4.99 32.58
N ARG A 895 17.94 -4.79 32.92
CA ARG A 895 17.14 -3.68 32.39
C ARG A 895 17.61 -2.30 32.88
N LYS A 896 18.02 -2.19 34.15
CA LYS A 896 18.66 -0.97 34.72
C LYS A 896 19.98 -0.68 33.99
N ALA A 897 20.85 -1.68 33.87
CA ALA A 897 22.15 -1.59 33.21
C ALA A 897 22.03 -1.21 31.73
N ALA A 898 21.13 -1.85 30.98
CA ALA A 898 20.88 -1.51 29.57
C ALA A 898 20.38 -0.07 29.39
N LYS A 899 19.51 0.43 30.30
CA LYS A 899 19.05 1.83 30.30
C LYS A 899 20.19 2.81 30.59
N ALA A 900 21.14 2.44 31.45
CA ALA A 900 22.35 3.23 31.70
C ALA A 900 23.30 3.24 30.49
N LYS A 901 23.66 2.06 29.95
CA LYS A 901 24.50 1.92 28.74
C LYS A 901 23.95 2.74 27.57
N ARG A 902 22.64 2.67 27.29
CA ARG A 902 22.01 3.45 26.20
C ARG A 902 22.18 4.97 26.34
N LYS A 903 22.21 5.51 27.58
CA LYS A 903 22.49 6.94 27.81
C LYS A 903 23.95 7.30 27.48
N VAL A 904 24.90 6.42 27.80
CA VAL A 904 26.33 6.63 27.51
C VAL A 904 26.57 6.60 26.00
N LEU A 905 26.05 5.58 25.31
CA LEU A 905 26.18 5.46 23.85
C LEU A 905 25.59 6.67 23.09
N PHE A 906 24.43 7.18 23.54
CA PHE A 906 23.84 8.37 22.93
C PHE A 906 24.75 9.60 23.06
N LYS A 907 25.32 9.84 24.26
CA LYS A 907 26.28 10.93 24.47
C LYS A 907 27.58 10.77 23.67
N ARG A 908 28.08 9.54 23.50
CA ARG A 908 29.26 9.28 22.64
C ARG A 908 28.99 9.66 21.18
N ALA A 909 27.87 9.20 20.62
CA ALA A 909 27.47 9.54 19.26
C ALA A 909 27.29 11.07 19.06
N GLU A 910 26.71 11.76 20.05
CA GLU A 910 26.61 13.22 20.06
C GLU A 910 27.99 13.90 20.05
N SER A 911 28.95 13.42 20.86
CA SER A 911 30.32 13.95 20.86
C SER A 911 31.06 13.71 19.55
N TYR A 912 30.94 12.54 18.91
CA TYR A 912 31.58 12.27 17.62
C TYR A 912 31.02 13.18 16.51
N VAL A 913 29.70 13.38 16.46
CA VAL A 913 29.08 14.31 15.49
C VAL A 913 29.56 15.74 15.70
N LYS A 914 29.68 16.19 16.96
CA LYS A 914 30.27 17.49 17.29
C LYS A 914 31.73 17.59 16.84
N GLU A 915 32.53 16.56 17.09
CA GLU A 915 33.95 16.49 16.74
C GLU A 915 34.18 16.64 15.22
N TYR A 916 33.48 15.83 14.40
CA TYR A 916 33.60 15.91 12.94
C TYR A 916 33.22 17.29 12.41
N LEU A 917 32.13 17.88 12.92
CA LEU A 917 31.70 19.23 12.54
C LEU A 917 32.69 20.32 12.99
N THR A 918 33.41 20.13 14.10
CA THR A 918 34.52 21.04 14.46
C THR A 918 35.72 20.86 13.54
N GLN A 919 36.14 19.64 13.22
CA GLN A 919 37.26 19.36 12.33
C GLN A 919 37.04 19.94 10.92
N GLU A 920 35.85 19.73 10.33
CA GLU A 920 35.47 20.29 9.03
C GLU A 920 35.49 21.83 9.04
N ARG A 921 34.94 22.46 10.10
CA ARG A 921 34.95 23.92 10.25
C ARG A 921 36.35 24.48 10.47
N GLU A 922 37.21 23.80 11.21
CA GLU A 922 38.59 24.23 11.41
C GLU A 922 39.43 24.11 10.14
N GLU A 923 39.27 23.04 9.35
CA GLU A 923 39.94 22.93 8.05
C GLU A 923 39.51 24.04 7.08
N ILE A 924 38.20 24.35 7.03
CA ILE A 924 37.67 25.48 6.25
C ILE A 924 38.20 26.83 6.78
N ARG A 925 38.30 27.01 8.11
CA ARG A 925 38.88 28.21 8.73
C ARG A 925 40.36 28.36 8.35
N LEU A 926 41.15 27.29 8.43
CA LEU A 926 42.57 27.30 8.09
C LEU A 926 42.76 27.63 6.60
N LYS A 927 42.04 26.95 5.70
CA LYS A 927 42.04 27.26 4.25
C LYS A 927 41.68 28.73 3.95
N ARG A 928 40.77 29.35 4.72
CA ARG A 928 40.41 30.77 4.57
C ARG A 928 41.45 31.72 5.14
N ALA A 929 41.99 31.46 6.33
CA ALA A 929 43.00 32.30 6.97
C ALA A 929 44.30 32.33 6.15
N VAL A 930 44.73 31.16 5.68
CA VAL A 930 45.92 30.99 4.82
C VAL A 930 45.72 31.69 3.46
N ARG A 931 44.53 31.60 2.86
CA ARG A 931 44.19 32.35 1.65
C ARG A 931 44.12 33.87 1.87
N ALA A 932 44.00 34.34 3.11
CA ALA A 932 44.02 35.76 3.47
C ALA A 932 45.43 36.29 3.78
N SER A 933 46.37 35.44 4.22
CA SER A 933 47.80 35.81 4.30
C SER A 933 48.53 35.71 2.96
N GLY A 934 47.99 34.92 2.02
CA GLY A 934 48.60 34.68 0.69
C GLY A 934 49.39 33.38 0.60
N ASP A 935 49.45 32.60 1.69
CA ASP A 935 50.14 31.31 1.77
C ASP A 935 49.28 30.15 1.20
N PHE A 936 49.85 28.94 1.17
CA PHE A 936 49.18 27.73 0.68
C PHE A 936 48.92 26.72 1.81
N TYR A 937 47.65 26.31 1.97
CA TYR A 937 47.27 25.29 2.97
C TYR A 937 47.43 23.90 2.36
N VAL A 938 48.46 23.17 2.81
CA VAL A 938 48.66 21.76 2.47
C VAL A 938 47.82 20.89 3.43
N PRO A 939 46.83 20.12 2.94
CA PRO A 939 46.03 19.24 3.80
C PRO A 939 46.86 18.07 4.32
N ALA A 940 46.44 17.49 5.45
CA ALA A 940 47.07 16.30 6.00
C ALA A 940 46.91 15.09 5.07
N GLN A 941 47.89 14.19 5.03
CA GLN A 941 47.80 12.99 4.20
C GLN A 941 46.72 12.00 4.72
N PRO A 942 46.01 11.30 3.82
CA PRO A 942 44.99 10.30 4.17
C PRO A 942 45.51 9.26 5.16
N LYS A 943 44.76 9.03 6.25
CA LYS A 943 45.09 8.00 7.26
C LYS A 943 44.54 6.61 6.88
N VAL A 944 43.52 6.54 6.03
CA VAL A 944 42.83 5.32 5.60
C VAL A 944 42.68 5.30 4.08
N TYR A 945 42.88 4.14 3.48
CA TYR A 945 42.31 3.84 2.17
C TYR A 945 41.26 2.72 2.27
N PHE A 946 40.20 2.84 1.48
CA PHE A 946 39.34 1.70 1.17
C PHE A 946 39.82 1.07 -0.13
N VAL A 947 40.15 -0.22 -0.08
CA VAL A 947 40.79 -0.95 -1.19
C VAL A 947 39.82 -2.00 -1.71
N VAL A 948 39.48 -1.92 -3.00
CA VAL A 948 38.56 -2.83 -3.69
C VAL A 948 39.30 -3.64 -4.75
N ARG A 949 39.09 -4.95 -4.79
CA ARG A 949 39.69 -5.82 -5.82
C ARG A 949 38.86 -5.85 -7.10
N ILE A 950 39.50 -5.57 -8.24
CA ILE A 950 38.81 -5.40 -9.53
C ILE A 950 39.14 -6.48 -10.58
N ARG A 951 40.26 -7.21 -10.46
CA ARG A 951 40.64 -8.36 -11.32
C ARG A 951 40.36 -9.70 -10.63
N GLY A 952 39.97 -10.70 -11.42
CA GLY A 952 39.66 -12.08 -11.01
C GLY A 952 40.86 -12.85 -10.43
N ILE A 953 40.74 -14.16 -10.21
CA ILE A 953 41.80 -14.99 -9.61
C ILE A 953 42.85 -15.55 -10.58
N ASN A 954 42.54 -15.58 -11.88
CA ASN A 954 43.40 -16.13 -12.92
C ASN A 954 44.55 -15.16 -13.26
N GLU A 955 45.68 -15.70 -13.74
CA GLU A 955 46.82 -14.91 -14.27
C GLU A 955 47.41 -13.87 -13.30
N ILE A 956 47.45 -14.21 -12.00
CA ILE A 956 48.11 -13.38 -10.99
C ILE A 956 49.44 -14.00 -10.58
N ALA A 957 50.53 -13.26 -10.79
CA ALA A 957 51.87 -13.63 -10.32
C ALA A 957 51.88 -13.87 -8.78
N PRO A 958 52.72 -14.80 -8.28
CA PRO A 958 52.63 -15.26 -6.89
C PRO A 958 52.83 -14.15 -5.84
N LYS A 959 53.69 -13.16 -6.13
CA LYS A 959 53.95 -12.02 -5.23
C LYS A 959 52.72 -11.11 -5.06
N PRO A 960 52.09 -10.55 -6.13
CA PRO A 960 50.78 -9.89 -6.03
C PRO A 960 49.68 -10.76 -5.40
N ARG A 961 49.60 -12.06 -5.76
CA ARG A 961 48.62 -13.00 -5.18
C ARG A 961 48.76 -13.11 -3.65
N LYS A 962 49.98 -13.17 -3.13
CA LYS A 962 50.25 -13.22 -1.68
C LYS A 962 49.88 -11.91 -0.98
N ILE A 963 50.13 -10.75 -1.60
CA ILE A 963 49.75 -9.45 -1.03
C ILE A 963 48.22 -9.31 -0.96
N LEU A 964 47.48 -9.73 -2.00
CA LEU A 964 46.02 -9.78 -1.97
C LEU A 964 45.47 -10.69 -0.86
N GLN A 965 46.13 -11.81 -0.57
CA GLN A 965 45.78 -12.68 0.57
C GLN A 965 46.01 -11.98 1.92
N LEU A 966 47.14 -11.28 2.10
CA LEU A 966 47.44 -10.52 3.33
C LEU A 966 46.40 -9.41 3.59
N LEU A 967 45.94 -8.73 2.54
CA LEU A 967 44.87 -7.73 2.62
C LEU A 967 43.46 -8.33 2.72
N ARG A 968 43.31 -9.67 2.74
CA ARG A 968 42.03 -10.42 2.76
C ARG A 968 41.15 -10.22 1.51
N LEU A 969 41.72 -9.71 0.42
CA LEU A 969 41.06 -9.42 -0.86
C LEU A 969 40.97 -10.68 -1.75
N LEU A 970 40.33 -11.73 -1.25
CA LEU A 970 40.32 -13.07 -1.88
C LEU A 970 39.44 -13.18 -3.13
N GLN A 971 38.31 -12.47 -3.18
CA GLN A 971 37.35 -12.49 -4.29
C GLN A 971 37.28 -11.13 -5.00
N ILE A 972 36.78 -11.10 -6.25
CA ILE A 972 36.49 -9.85 -6.97
C ILE A 972 35.38 -9.07 -6.25
N ASN A 973 35.41 -7.74 -6.31
CA ASN A 973 34.53 -6.81 -5.60
C ASN A 973 34.55 -6.95 -4.06
N ASN A 974 35.54 -7.65 -3.48
CA ASN A 974 35.82 -7.52 -2.04
C ASN A 974 36.43 -6.14 -1.76
N GLY A 975 35.96 -5.48 -0.69
CA GLY A 975 36.50 -4.22 -0.17
C GLY A 975 37.02 -4.34 1.27
N VAL A 976 38.10 -3.64 1.62
CA VAL A 976 38.71 -3.64 2.97
C VAL A 976 39.25 -2.25 3.33
N PHE A 977 39.08 -1.81 4.59
CA PHE A 977 39.75 -0.63 5.15
C PHE A 977 41.20 -0.95 5.54
N VAL A 978 42.15 -0.18 4.99
CA VAL A 978 43.59 -0.35 5.18
C VAL A 978 44.18 0.96 5.73
N ARG A 979 44.89 0.88 6.86
CA ARG A 979 45.63 2.02 7.44
C ARG A 979 46.79 2.39 6.52
N VAL A 980 46.93 3.69 6.24
CA VAL A 980 48.02 4.21 5.41
C VAL A 980 49.31 4.26 6.23
N THR A 981 50.35 3.63 5.69
CA THR A 981 51.72 3.57 6.23
C THR A 981 52.68 3.43 5.05
N LYS A 982 53.96 3.77 5.21
CA LYS A 982 54.98 3.57 4.16
C LYS A 982 55.04 2.12 3.68
N ALA A 983 54.80 1.14 4.56
CA ALA A 983 54.75 -0.28 4.21
C ALA A 983 53.48 -0.66 3.40
N THR A 984 52.29 -0.27 3.88
CA THR A 984 51.02 -0.58 3.18
C THR A 984 50.91 0.15 1.85
N GLN A 985 51.46 1.36 1.71
CA GLN A 985 51.54 2.07 0.44
C GLN A 985 52.44 1.35 -0.58
N GLN A 986 53.60 0.82 -0.17
CA GLN A 986 54.45 0.01 -1.04
C GLN A 986 53.81 -1.34 -1.40
N MET A 987 53.06 -1.96 -0.48
CA MET A 987 52.24 -3.15 -0.79
C MET A 987 51.16 -2.85 -1.84
N LEU A 988 50.51 -1.68 -1.76
CA LEU A 988 49.47 -1.26 -2.72
C LEU A 988 50.05 -1.04 -4.13
N ARG A 989 51.19 -0.35 -4.25
CA ARG A 989 51.92 -0.18 -5.54
C ARG A 989 52.22 -1.52 -6.22
N LEU A 990 52.60 -2.54 -5.43
CA LEU A 990 52.90 -3.88 -5.94
C LEU A 990 51.66 -4.69 -6.40
N ILE A 991 50.44 -4.25 -6.09
CA ILE A 991 49.19 -4.87 -6.56
C ILE A 991 48.32 -3.92 -7.38
N GLU A 992 48.84 -2.76 -7.75
CA GLU A 992 48.06 -1.65 -8.30
C GLU A 992 47.20 -2.02 -9.54
N PRO A 993 47.68 -2.85 -10.49
CA PRO A 993 46.86 -3.34 -11.62
C PRO A 993 45.70 -4.29 -11.25
N TYR A 994 45.59 -4.73 -10.00
CA TYR A 994 44.58 -5.70 -9.53
C TYR A 994 43.51 -5.07 -8.62
N VAL A 995 43.73 -3.84 -8.14
CA VAL A 995 42.86 -3.14 -7.18
C VAL A 995 42.56 -1.71 -7.62
N THR A 996 41.56 -1.11 -6.99
CA THR A 996 41.37 0.33 -6.95
C THR A 996 41.22 0.78 -5.51
N TYR A 997 41.75 1.96 -5.18
CA TYR A 997 41.71 2.50 -3.82
C TYR A 997 41.67 4.02 -3.80
N GLY A 998 41.35 4.58 -2.64
CA GLY A 998 41.32 6.01 -2.38
C GLY A 998 40.82 6.29 -0.97
N GLU A 999 40.60 7.56 -0.64
CA GLU A 999 40.19 8.02 0.68
C GLU A 999 38.67 7.88 0.89
N PRO A 1000 38.20 7.14 1.91
CA PRO A 1000 36.77 6.99 2.17
C PRO A 1000 36.24 8.11 3.07
N ASN A 1001 35.27 8.89 2.59
CA ASN A 1001 34.61 9.90 3.43
C ASN A 1001 33.74 9.23 4.52
N LEU A 1002 33.48 9.95 5.63
CA LEU A 1002 32.71 9.49 6.79
C LEU A 1002 31.34 8.88 6.41
N LYS A 1003 30.61 9.50 5.47
CA LYS A 1003 29.32 8.97 5.00
C LYS A 1003 29.49 7.61 4.32
N THR A 1004 30.52 7.44 3.50
CA THR A 1004 30.84 6.19 2.82
C THR A 1004 31.35 5.11 3.79
N VAL A 1005 32.11 5.46 4.83
CA VAL A 1005 32.48 4.54 5.93
C VAL A 1005 31.22 4.05 6.67
N ARG A 1006 30.34 4.99 7.07
CA ARG A 1006 29.07 4.68 7.74
C ARG A 1006 28.16 3.80 6.86
N GLU A 1007 27.93 4.18 5.60
CA GLU A 1007 27.09 3.43 4.66
C GLU A 1007 27.59 1.99 4.42
N LEU A 1008 28.91 1.78 4.35
CA LEU A 1008 29.50 0.44 4.21
C LEU A 1008 29.24 -0.42 5.47
N ILE A 1009 29.54 0.11 6.65
CA ILE A 1009 29.38 -0.61 7.93
C ILE A 1009 27.90 -0.92 8.21
N TYR A 1010 26.99 0.03 7.97
CA TYR A 1010 25.55 -0.18 8.20
C TYR A 1010 24.87 -1.09 7.16
N LYS A 1011 25.18 -0.97 5.85
CA LYS A 1011 24.54 -1.80 4.82
C LYS A 1011 25.16 -3.19 4.65
N ARG A 1012 26.50 -3.27 4.75
CA ARG A 1012 27.29 -4.45 4.33
C ARG A 1012 28.31 -4.91 5.38
N GLY A 1013 28.23 -4.40 6.61
CA GLY A 1013 29.08 -4.80 7.73
C GLY A 1013 28.72 -6.18 8.29
N TYR A 1014 29.72 -7.05 8.38
CA TYR A 1014 29.64 -8.34 9.05
C TYR A 1014 30.82 -8.45 10.03
N GLY A 1015 30.56 -8.93 11.24
CA GLY A 1015 31.56 -9.25 12.25
C GLY A 1015 32.13 -10.66 12.03
N LYS A 1016 33.43 -10.81 12.31
CA LYS A 1016 34.17 -12.06 12.31
C LYS A 1016 34.22 -12.63 13.74
N VAL A 1017 33.12 -13.20 14.19
CA VAL A 1017 32.97 -13.82 15.51
C VAL A 1017 33.22 -15.33 15.37
N ASN A 1018 34.05 -15.92 16.23
CA ASN A 1018 34.36 -17.36 16.23
C ASN A 1018 34.70 -17.96 14.84
N LYS A 1019 35.39 -17.16 14.00
CA LYS A 1019 35.71 -17.42 12.58
C LYS A 1019 34.50 -17.47 11.62
N GLN A 1020 33.26 -17.36 12.11
CA GLN A 1020 32.03 -17.22 11.32
C GLN A 1020 31.83 -15.77 10.84
N ARG A 1021 30.85 -15.56 9.95
CA ARG A 1021 30.51 -14.25 9.34
C ARG A 1021 29.10 -13.82 9.77
N ILE A 1022 29.00 -13.06 10.86
CA ILE A 1022 27.72 -12.68 11.48
C ILE A 1022 27.33 -11.24 11.06
N PRO A 1023 26.08 -10.96 10.64
CA PRO A 1023 25.65 -9.60 10.29
C PRO A 1023 25.59 -8.69 11.54
N LEU A 1024 25.95 -7.41 11.40
CA LEU A 1024 25.97 -6.45 12.50
C LEU A 1024 24.57 -5.88 12.82
N SER A 1025 23.62 -6.74 13.18
CA SER A 1025 22.23 -6.36 13.50
C SER A 1025 22.05 -5.76 14.90
N ASN A 1026 22.94 -6.07 15.85
CA ASN A 1026 22.84 -5.65 17.25
C ASN A 1026 24.21 -5.28 17.83
N ASN A 1027 24.28 -4.18 18.59
CA ASN A 1027 25.52 -3.73 19.24
C ASN A 1027 26.18 -4.78 20.15
N ALA A 1028 25.40 -5.72 20.72
CA ALA A 1028 25.93 -6.77 21.60
C ALA A 1028 27.05 -7.61 20.93
N VAL A 1029 26.96 -7.85 19.61
CA VAL A 1029 27.98 -8.60 18.84
C VAL A 1029 29.32 -7.84 18.79
N ILE A 1030 29.25 -6.50 18.82
CA ILE A 1030 30.40 -5.59 18.86
C ILE A 1030 30.93 -5.50 20.29
N GLU A 1031 30.06 -5.29 21.29
CA GLU A 1031 30.44 -5.21 22.70
C GLU A 1031 31.15 -6.48 23.19
N GLU A 1032 30.66 -7.67 22.82
CA GLU A 1032 31.28 -8.97 23.16
C GLU A 1032 32.67 -9.14 22.53
N SER A 1033 32.84 -8.69 21.28
CA SER A 1033 34.07 -8.89 20.50
C SER A 1033 35.13 -7.81 20.74
N LEU A 1034 34.71 -6.56 20.96
CA LEU A 1034 35.54 -5.36 20.95
C LEU A 1034 35.35 -4.44 22.17
N GLY A 1035 34.44 -4.74 23.11
CA GLY A 1035 34.25 -3.94 24.32
C GLY A 1035 35.49 -3.85 25.21
N LYS A 1036 36.41 -4.83 25.09
CA LYS A 1036 37.76 -4.81 25.70
C LYS A 1036 38.66 -3.65 25.20
N PHE A 1037 38.26 -3.00 24.10
CA PHE A 1037 38.92 -1.86 23.47
C PHE A 1037 38.08 -0.57 23.56
N ASP A 1038 37.05 -0.55 24.44
CA ASP A 1038 36.04 0.51 24.61
C ASP A 1038 35.15 0.79 23.36
N ILE A 1039 35.13 -0.13 22.41
CA ILE A 1039 34.26 -0.09 21.23
C ILE A 1039 32.97 -0.85 21.56
N LEU A 1040 31.90 -0.11 21.88
CA LEU A 1040 30.65 -0.67 22.42
C LEU A 1040 29.49 -0.72 21.40
N SER A 1041 29.60 0.02 20.30
CA SER A 1041 28.53 0.19 19.32
C SER A 1041 29.03 0.40 17.88
N VAL A 1042 28.09 0.38 16.92
CA VAL A 1042 28.38 0.65 15.50
C VAL A 1042 29.00 2.04 15.28
N GLU A 1043 28.57 3.08 16.01
CA GLU A 1043 29.12 4.43 15.83
C GLU A 1043 30.53 4.57 16.45
N ASP A 1044 30.84 3.89 17.56
CA ASP A 1044 32.22 3.79 18.06
C ASP A 1044 33.11 3.09 17.01
N LEU A 1045 32.60 2.04 16.35
CA LEU A 1045 33.30 1.31 15.29
C LEU A 1045 33.50 2.15 14.02
N VAL A 1046 32.52 2.98 13.64
CA VAL A 1046 32.65 3.96 12.53
C VAL A 1046 33.71 5.00 12.88
N HIS A 1047 33.71 5.53 14.10
CA HIS A 1047 34.70 6.49 14.58
C HIS A 1047 36.12 5.93 14.55
N GLU A 1048 36.35 4.79 15.19
CA GLU A 1048 37.66 4.12 15.26
C GLU A 1048 38.27 3.83 13.87
N ILE A 1049 37.41 3.46 12.90
CA ILE A 1049 37.80 3.22 11.52
C ILE A 1049 38.09 4.53 10.77
N PHE A 1050 37.34 5.61 10.99
CA PHE A 1050 37.51 6.87 10.27
C PHE A 1050 38.69 7.72 10.79
N THR A 1051 38.82 7.88 12.10
CA THR A 1051 39.89 8.71 12.71
C THR A 1051 41.25 8.01 12.77
N VAL A 1052 41.24 6.67 12.64
CA VAL A 1052 42.37 5.74 12.88
C VAL A 1052 42.85 5.80 14.32
N GLY A 1053 41.96 5.38 15.22
CA GLY A 1053 42.27 5.20 16.63
C GLY A 1053 43.32 4.09 16.89
N PRO A 1054 43.69 3.90 18.17
CA PRO A 1054 44.76 2.98 18.57
C PRO A 1054 44.43 1.50 18.28
N ASN A 1055 43.15 1.16 18.23
CA ASN A 1055 42.61 -0.19 18.06
C ASN A 1055 42.08 -0.47 16.63
N PHE A 1056 42.37 0.41 15.65
CA PHE A 1056 42.00 0.25 14.24
C PHE A 1056 42.32 -1.14 13.67
N LYS A 1057 43.45 -1.75 14.09
CA LYS A 1057 43.85 -3.10 13.63
C LYS A 1057 42.87 -4.17 14.10
N GLN A 1058 42.34 -4.04 15.31
CA GLN A 1058 41.35 -4.92 15.92
C GLN A 1058 39.98 -4.69 15.26
N ALA A 1059 39.55 -3.44 15.13
CA ALA A 1059 38.32 -3.05 14.44
C ALA A 1059 38.27 -3.54 12.98
N SER A 1060 39.33 -3.30 12.19
CA SER A 1060 39.41 -3.75 10.80
C SER A 1060 39.51 -5.28 10.67
N ASN A 1061 40.16 -5.99 11.61
CA ASN A 1061 40.21 -7.46 11.61
C ASN A 1061 38.88 -8.10 12.03
N PHE A 1062 38.13 -7.48 12.95
CA PHE A 1062 36.76 -7.86 13.29
C PHE A 1062 35.80 -7.68 12.11
N LEU A 1063 35.91 -6.59 11.35
CA LEU A 1063 35.17 -6.42 10.10
C LEU A 1063 35.59 -7.49 9.08
N TRP A 1064 34.62 -8.31 8.65
CA TRP A 1064 34.78 -9.21 7.52
C TRP A 1064 34.90 -8.39 6.22
N PRO A 1065 35.76 -8.79 5.25
CA PRO A 1065 35.86 -8.10 3.96
C PRO A 1065 34.49 -7.87 3.30
N PHE A 1066 34.19 -6.61 2.97
CA PHE A 1066 32.90 -6.18 2.43
C PHE A 1066 32.69 -6.83 1.06
N LYS A 1067 31.57 -7.53 0.87
CA LYS A 1067 31.17 -8.08 -0.43
C LYS A 1067 30.34 -7.04 -1.18
N LEU A 1068 30.93 -6.38 -2.15
CA LEU A 1068 30.29 -5.34 -2.95
C LEU A 1068 29.67 -5.94 -4.22
N SER A 1069 28.63 -5.30 -4.76
CA SER A 1069 28.09 -5.66 -6.08
C SER A 1069 28.97 -5.07 -7.19
N ASN A 1070 28.72 -5.46 -8.46
CA ASN A 1070 29.27 -4.70 -9.59
C ASN A 1070 28.73 -3.26 -9.55
N PRO A 1071 29.50 -2.25 -10.02
CA PRO A 1071 29.04 -0.88 -10.06
C PRO A 1071 27.84 -0.71 -10.99
N THR A 1072 26.79 -0.03 -10.52
CA THR A 1072 25.66 0.39 -11.36
C THR A 1072 26.13 1.31 -12.48
N GLY A 1073 25.83 0.95 -13.73
CA GLY A 1073 26.39 1.56 -14.94
C GLY A 1073 27.63 0.84 -15.51
N GLY A 1074 28.13 -0.20 -14.83
CA GLY A 1074 29.28 -0.99 -15.26
C GLY A 1074 30.64 -0.40 -14.89
N TRP A 1075 31.70 -1.10 -15.28
CA TRP A 1075 33.07 -0.59 -15.23
C TRP A 1075 33.35 0.23 -16.50
N ARG A 1076 34.35 1.12 -16.47
CA ARG A 1076 34.76 1.87 -17.68
C ARG A 1076 35.23 0.89 -18.77
N THR A 1077 35.02 1.25 -20.04
CA THR A 1077 35.38 0.42 -21.21
C THR A 1077 36.83 -0.05 -21.23
N ARG A 1078 37.73 0.68 -20.55
CA ARG A 1078 39.15 0.34 -20.38
C ARG A 1078 39.51 0.02 -18.91
N LYS A 1079 38.68 -0.78 -18.24
CA LYS A 1079 38.83 -1.18 -16.82
C LYS A 1079 40.26 -1.50 -16.36
N PHE A 1080 41.04 -2.19 -17.19
CA PHE A 1080 42.42 -2.60 -16.90
C PHE A 1080 43.50 -1.57 -17.29
N LYS A 1081 43.15 -0.29 -17.42
CA LYS A 1081 44.08 0.85 -17.41
C LYS A 1081 44.07 1.56 -16.05
N HIS A 1082 45.09 2.37 -15.79
CA HIS A 1082 45.15 3.21 -14.59
C HIS A 1082 44.04 4.26 -14.59
N TYR A 1083 43.56 4.69 -13.42
CA TYR A 1083 42.47 5.66 -13.30
C TYR A 1083 42.72 6.98 -14.05
N VAL A 1084 43.96 7.46 -14.02
CA VAL A 1084 44.41 8.68 -14.73
C VAL A 1084 44.37 8.52 -16.26
N GLU A 1085 44.57 7.31 -16.79
CA GLU A 1085 44.43 7.01 -18.24
C GLU A 1085 42.97 6.79 -18.69
N GLY A 1086 41.99 7.17 -17.86
CA GLY A 1086 40.58 6.88 -18.08
C GLY A 1086 40.17 5.43 -17.82
N GLY A 1087 41.04 4.64 -17.15
CA GLY A 1087 40.73 3.29 -16.70
C GLY A 1087 40.12 3.24 -15.29
N ASP A 1088 40.32 2.14 -14.57
CA ASP A 1088 39.76 1.93 -13.22
C ASP A 1088 40.77 1.39 -12.18
N PHE A 1089 41.99 0.99 -12.53
CA PHE A 1089 42.96 0.50 -11.53
C PHE A 1089 43.74 1.63 -10.84
N GLY A 1090 44.24 1.35 -9.63
CA GLY A 1090 45.11 2.24 -8.87
C GLY A 1090 44.42 3.26 -7.97
N ASN A 1091 45.19 4.25 -7.52
CA ASN A 1091 44.69 5.33 -6.67
C ASN A 1091 43.73 6.25 -7.46
N ARG A 1092 42.59 6.57 -6.85
CA ARG A 1092 41.63 7.55 -7.36
C ARG A 1092 41.15 8.57 -6.32
N GLU A 1093 41.82 8.64 -5.16
CA GLU A 1093 41.57 9.65 -4.13
C GLU A 1093 40.08 9.70 -3.73
N ASP A 1094 39.46 10.87 -3.63
CA ASP A 1094 38.03 11.03 -3.29
C ASP A 1094 37.07 10.32 -4.25
N ASN A 1095 37.48 10.06 -5.51
CA ASN A 1095 36.61 9.42 -6.49
C ASN A 1095 36.33 7.94 -6.18
N ILE A 1096 37.01 7.34 -5.18
CA ILE A 1096 36.63 6.04 -4.64
C ILE A 1096 35.22 6.08 -4.06
N ASN A 1097 34.80 7.21 -3.49
CA ASN A 1097 33.49 7.36 -2.86
C ASN A 1097 32.34 7.31 -3.88
N LYS A 1098 32.57 7.80 -5.10
CA LYS A 1098 31.60 7.68 -6.20
C LYS A 1098 31.46 6.22 -6.63
N LEU A 1099 32.58 5.50 -6.81
CA LEU A 1099 32.57 4.07 -7.13
C LEU A 1099 31.90 3.23 -6.04
N ILE A 1100 32.23 3.45 -4.76
CA ILE A 1100 31.64 2.69 -3.65
C ILE A 1100 30.12 2.88 -3.62
N ARG A 1101 29.60 4.11 -3.83
CA ARG A 1101 28.15 4.37 -3.91
C ARG A 1101 27.47 3.66 -5.08
N GLN A 1102 28.17 3.38 -6.17
CA GLN A 1102 27.66 2.54 -7.27
C GLN A 1102 27.71 1.03 -6.94
N MET A 1103 28.48 0.60 -5.95
CA MET A 1103 28.71 -0.81 -5.58
C MET A 1103 28.08 -1.22 -4.23
N ASN A 1104 27.35 -0.33 -3.54
CA ASN A 1104 26.93 -0.47 -2.13
C ASN A 1104 25.41 -0.40 -1.85
#